data_AF-A0A0W8E7U8-F1
#
_entry.id   AF-A0A0W8E7U8-F1
#
_cell.length_a   1.000
_cell.length_b   1.000
_cell.length_c   1.000
_cell.angle_alpha   90.00
_cell.angle_beta   90.00
_cell.angle_gamma   90.00
#
_symmetry.space_group_name_H-M   'P 1'
#
loop_
_entity.id
_entity.type
_entity.pdbx_description
1 polymer ?
#
loop_
_entity_poly.entity_id
_entity_poly.type
_entity_poly.pdbx_seq_one_letter_code
_entity_poly.pdbx_strand_id
1 'polypeptide(L)'
;MERLFQDIQYLKGIGPKRSQQFKRLGVENIFDLLWHVPRAYFNRGNPDKIKSLIHGGSAAVRGVVRGTHASRSRRGMNIFKAILQDDSGAVTAVWFNQPFLAGIITSGQEIFVSGKVKGSPGALELNVSEYEVLDESSQQIDVLPIYTLTEGLSQKALRAIMMNILSEYLPSYPDILSKEIKEEYDLCDIGFAFYNLHYPQDGKAYLRARRRLALEELLLFQCSLRLEQANLRSEGYVVHREKTDLVPEMRKKLPFELTPAQSRVVDEIYGDMGSPCRMNRLLQGDVGSGKTIVAALAMARAVGSGFQAAMMAPTEILAEQHYLSISALFAPHEVVVAHLTGSTPTGERRMILEALAAGEIDILVGTHALIQEEVSFWRLGLAVIDEQHRFGVKQRALLGLKGDMPDVLVMTATPIPRTLALTVYGDLSVSIIDEMPPGRKTVRTKFVRNSDGYRVYDFIRTHIHDHSAQAYIVCPLVEESENQDLIAAVTLYDELRNDVFSDIQVGLIHGRLKQAEKEYIMKRFKQGEVKVLVSTTVIEVGVDVPEATIMAVVHAERFGLSQLHQLRGRVGRGKKQSYCFLIGDPHTEDGYKRLKIMENTNDGFELAQHDLMIRGAGEFWGVKQHGLNQLKVANLVKDQKMMETSQRLVKKLNLLEYDYLERYINEKFKKNQHIAGN
;
A
#
# COMPACT_ATOMS: atom_id res chain seq x y z
N MET A 1 -29.78 18.21 -6.68
CA MET A 1 -29.08 17.00 -6.21
C MET A 1 -29.96 15.74 -6.19
N GLU A 2 -31.18 15.78 -5.65
CA GLU A 2 -32.06 14.58 -5.56
C GLU A 2 -32.28 13.86 -6.90
N ARG A 3 -32.36 14.63 -7.99
CA ARG A 3 -32.48 14.11 -9.36
C ARG A 3 -31.31 13.20 -9.79
N LEU A 4 -30.13 13.33 -9.17
CA LEU A 4 -28.95 12.52 -9.44
C LEU A 4 -28.94 11.20 -8.66
N PHE A 5 -29.67 11.13 -7.55
CA PHE A 5 -29.74 9.93 -6.70
C PHE A 5 -30.94 9.03 -7.03
N GLN A 6 -31.67 9.35 -8.09
CA GLN A 6 -32.74 8.48 -8.61
C GLN A 6 -32.13 7.17 -9.13
N ASP A 7 -32.81 6.04 -8.87
CA ASP A 7 -32.40 4.74 -9.41
C ASP A 7 -32.28 4.82 -10.93
N ILE A 8 -31.19 4.26 -11.45
CA ILE A 8 -30.85 4.26 -12.87
C ILE A 8 -31.96 3.70 -13.76
N GLN A 9 -32.87 2.89 -13.23
CA GLN A 9 -34.04 2.36 -13.94
C GLN A 9 -35.02 3.43 -14.45
N TYR A 10 -35.01 4.64 -13.85
CA TYR A 10 -35.88 5.72 -14.27
C TYR A 10 -35.27 6.56 -15.39
N LEU A 11 -34.03 6.27 -15.77
CA LEU A 11 -33.38 6.94 -16.89
C LEU A 11 -33.97 6.46 -18.22
N LYS A 12 -34.29 7.42 -19.11
CA LYS A 12 -34.77 7.13 -20.45
C LYS A 12 -33.78 6.23 -21.19
N GLY A 13 -34.24 5.03 -21.58
CA GLY A 13 -33.43 4.03 -22.27
C GLY A 13 -32.85 2.93 -21.36
N ILE A 14 -33.10 2.97 -20.05
CA ILE A 14 -32.70 1.94 -19.08
C ILE A 14 -33.93 1.28 -18.48
N GLY A 15 -34.37 0.17 -19.07
CA GLY A 15 -35.42 -0.67 -18.45
C GLY A 15 -34.89 -1.58 -17.33
N PRO A 16 -35.76 -2.38 -16.68
CA PRO A 16 -35.38 -3.23 -15.54
C PRO A 16 -34.19 -4.15 -15.81
N LYS A 17 -34.14 -4.74 -17.02
CA LYS A 17 -33.04 -5.61 -17.45
C LYS A 17 -31.70 -4.86 -17.56
N ARG A 18 -31.70 -3.64 -18.09
CA ARG A 18 -30.48 -2.81 -18.19
C ARG A 18 -30.05 -2.30 -16.82
N SER A 19 -30.99 -1.94 -15.95
CA SER A 19 -30.68 -1.55 -14.56
C SER A 19 -29.87 -2.65 -13.84
N GLN A 20 -30.26 -3.92 -13.97
CA GLN A 20 -29.49 -5.04 -13.40
C GLN A 20 -28.06 -5.15 -13.99
N GLN A 21 -27.87 -4.85 -15.27
CA GLN A 21 -26.54 -4.86 -15.91
C GLN A 21 -25.64 -3.74 -15.37
N PHE A 22 -26.20 -2.56 -15.11
CA PHE A 22 -25.50 -1.44 -14.48
C PHE A 22 -25.19 -1.71 -13.01
N LYS A 23 -26.10 -2.33 -12.26
CA LYS A 23 -25.86 -2.74 -10.87
C LYS A 23 -24.67 -3.71 -10.76
N ARG A 24 -24.48 -4.60 -11.75
CA ARG A 24 -23.26 -5.45 -11.84
C ARG A 24 -21.96 -4.67 -12.06
N LEU A 25 -22.03 -3.47 -12.62
CA LEU A 25 -20.90 -2.53 -12.73
C LEU A 25 -20.71 -1.68 -11.46
N GLY A 26 -21.54 -1.87 -10.43
CA GLY A 26 -21.57 -1.02 -9.24
C GLY A 26 -22.20 0.35 -9.49
N VAL A 27 -23.06 0.46 -10.52
CA VAL A 27 -23.78 1.69 -10.85
C VAL A 27 -25.26 1.51 -10.50
N GLU A 28 -25.73 2.24 -9.49
CA GLU A 28 -27.11 2.12 -8.99
C GLU A 28 -27.97 3.34 -9.32
N ASN A 29 -27.35 4.52 -9.38
CA ASN A 29 -28.03 5.79 -9.64
C ASN A 29 -27.28 6.62 -10.70
N ILE A 30 -27.83 7.79 -11.04
CA ILE A 30 -27.29 8.67 -12.09
C ILE A 30 -25.95 9.28 -11.65
N PHE A 31 -25.80 9.57 -10.36
CA PHE A 31 -24.55 10.03 -9.77
C PHE A 31 -23.41 9.00 -9.96
N ASP A 32 -23.65 7.72 -9.67
CA ASP A 32 -22.68 6.64 -9.91
C ASP A 32 -22.26 6.58 -11.38
N LEU A 33 -23.21 6.80 -12.30
CA LEU A 33 -22.98 6.71 -13.73
C LEU A 33 -22.12 7.87 -14.25
N LEU A 34 -22.29 9.10 -13.73
CA LEU A 34 -21.38 10.22 -14.00
C LEU A 34 -19.94 9.91 -13.55
N TRP A 35 -19.77 9.11 -12.49
CA TRP A 35 -18.46 8.67 -12.01
C TRP A 35 -17.99 7.34 -12.60
N HIS A 36 -18.69 6.79 -13.60
CA HIS A 36 -18.24 5.64 -14.38
C HIS A 36 -17.25 6.09 -15.47
N VAL A 37 -16.03 6.42 -15.03
CA VAL A 37 -14.99 7.03 -15.87
C VAL A 37 -14.53 6.07 -16.99
N PRO A 38 -14.22 6.57 -18.20
CA PRO A 38 -13.66 5.75 -19.27
C PRO A 38 -12.31 5.14 -18.86
N ARG A 39 -12.09 3.86 -19.20
CA ARG A 39 -10.80 3.18 -18.99
C ARG A 39 -9.73 3.62 -20.00
N ALA A 40 -10.17 4.06 -21.18
CA ALA A 40 -9.33 4.49 -22.28
C ALA A 40 -10.14 5.39 -23.22
N TYR A 41 -9.44 6.01 -24.16
CA TYR A 41 -10.04 6.81 -25.23
C TYR A 41 -9.61 6.26 -26.56
N PHE A 42 -10.53 6.31 -27.51
CA PHE A 42 -10.34 5.91 -28.89
C PHE A 42 -10.28 7.17 -29.75
N ASN A 43 -9.09 7.51 -30.23
CA ASN A 43 -8.88 8.69 -31.06
C ASN A 43 -9.02 8.33 -32.54
N ARG A 44 -10.00 8.93 -33.21
CA ARG A 44 -10.30 8.82 -34.63
C ARG A 44 -9.75 9.97 -35.45
N GLY A 45 -9.35 11.07 -34.81
CA GLY A 45 -8.97 12.31 -35.48
C GLY A 45 -7.69 12.20 -36.30
N ASN A 46 -6.89 11.15 -36.10
CA ASN A 46 -5.65 10.94 -36.86
C ASN A 46 -5.37 9.44 -37.07
N PRO A 47 -6.08 8.77 -38.00
CA PRO A 47 -5.80 7.36 -38.31
C PRO A 47 -4.42 7.20 -38.98
N ASP A 48 -3.71 6.15 -38.61
CA ASP A 48 -2.52 5.69 -39.29
C ASP A 48 -2.88 5.21 -40.70
N LYS A 49 -2.09 5.60 -41.70
CA LYS A 49 -2.21 5.02 -43.04
C LYS A 49 -1.77 3.56 -43.00
N ILE A 50 -2.46 2.69 -43.72
CA ILE A 50 -2.10 1.26 -43.81
C ILE A 50 -0.65 1.08 -44.28
N LYS A 51 -0.16 1.95 -45.17
CA LYS A 51 1.23 1.90 -45.66
C LYS A 51 2.29 2.19 -44.58
N SER A 52 1.95 2.92 -43.52
CA SER A 52 2.87 3.29 -42.43
C SER A 52 2.88 2.29 -41.26
N LEU A 53 2.19 1.16 -41.38
CA LEU A 53 2.12 0.17 -40.32
C LEU A 53 3.47 -0.53 -40.10
N ILE A 54 3.95 -0.51 -38.86
CA ILE A 54 5.23 -1.11 -38.44
C ILE A 54 4.97 -2.38 -37.64
N HIS A 55 5.66 -3.47 -37.99
CA HIS A 55 5.59 -4.74 -37.25
C HIS A 55 5.89 -4.54 -35.76
N GLY A 56 5.07 -5.13 -34.89
CA GLY A 56 5.23 -5.05 -33.43
C GLY A 56 4.68 -3.78 -32.79
N GLY A 57 4.32 -2.77 -33.59
CA GLY A 57 3.67 -1.55 -33.13
C GLY A 57 2.17 -1.71 -32.86
N SER A 58 1.58 -0.70 -32.21
CA SER A 58 0.12 -0.51 -32.15
C SER A 58 -0.27 0.49 -33.23
N ALA A 59 -1.38 0.26 -33.91
CA ALA A 59 -1.87 1.16 -34.94
C ALA A 59 -3.40 1.29 -34.91
N ALA A 60 -3.88 2.42 -35.43
CA ALA A 60 -5.27 2.81 -35.49
C ALA A 60 -5.63 3.14 -36.94
N VAL A 61 -6.38 2.28 -37.61
CA VAL A 61 -6.63 2.37 -39.06
C VAL A 61 -8.12 2.58 -39.33
N ARG A 62 -8.41 3.48 -40.28
CA ARG A 62 -9.73 3.67 -40.87
C ARG A 62 -9.73 3.09 -42.29
N GLY A 63 -10.71 2.26 -42.62
CA GLY A 63 -10.80 1.69 -43.97
C GLY A 63 -12.14 1.03 -44.27
N VAL A 64 -12.40 0.78 -45.55
CA VAL A 64 -13.60 0.10 -46.03
C VAL A 64 -13.36 -1.41 -46.04
N VAL A 65 -14.31 -2.17 -45.50
CA VAL A 65 -14.28 -3.63 -45.51
C VAL A 65 -14.51 -4.13 -46.93
N ARG A 66 -13.54 -4.83 -47.51
CA ARG A 66 -13.64 -5.43 -48.86
C ARG A 66 -14.07 -6.88 -48.86
N GLY A 67 -13.89 -7.56 -47.74
CA GLY A 67 -14.25 -8.97 -47.60
C GLY A 67 -14.08 -9.43 -46.16
N THR A 68 -14.89 -10.41 -45.76
CA THR A 68 -14.84 -11.01 -44.43
C THR A 68 -14.72 -12.53 -44.55
N HIS A 69 -14.01 -13.15 -43.61
CA HIS A 69 -13.82 -14.58 -43.57
C HIS A 69 -13.84 -15.05 -42.11
N ALA A 70 -14.77 -15.94 -41.78
CA ALA A 70 -14.78 -16.65 -40.51
C ALA A 70 -14.18 -18.05 -40.70
N SER A 71 -13.29 -18.47 -39.79
CA SER A 71 -12.67 -19.80 -39.83
C SER A 71 -12.46 -20.34 -38.42
N ARG A 72 -12.22 -21.65 -38.30
CA ARG A 72 -11.88 -22.30 -37.03
C ARG A 72 -10.44 -22.80 -37.10
N SER A 73 -9.63 -22.43 -36.11
CA SER A 73 -8.23 -22.84 -36.00
C SER A 73 -8.11 -24.35 -35.76
N ARG A 74 -6.96 -24.95 -36.11
CA ARG A 74 -6.59 -26.34 -35.78
C ARG A 74 -6.70 -26.67 -34.28
N ARG A 75 -6.57 -25.68 -33.39
CA ARG A 75 -6.74 -25.82 -31.93
C ARG A 75 -8.18 -25.52 -31.44
N GLY A 76 -9.16 -25.42 -32.33
CA GLY A 76 -10.58 -25.23 -31.99
C GLY A 76 -11.03 -23.78 -31.75
N MET A 77 -10.13 -22.79 -31.77
CA MET A 77 -10.44 -21.36 -31.60
C MET A 77 -11.14 -20.77 -32.82
N ASN A 78 -12.12 -19.88 -32.61
CA ASN A 78 -12.81 -19.18 -33.70
C ASN A 78 -11.99 -17.95 -34.12
N ILE A 79 -11.79 -17.75 -35.42
CA ILE A 79 -11.04 -16.61 -35.97
C ILE A 79 -11.92 -15.91 -37.00
N PHE A 80 -12.17 -14.63 -36.78
CA PHE A 80 -12.83 -13.75 -37.75
C PHE A 80 -11.79 -12.82 -38.37
N LYS A 81 -11.78 -12.71 -39.69
CA LYS A 81 -10.89 -11.84 -40.47
C LYS A 81 -11.71 -10.89 -41.34
N ALA A 82 -11.29 -9.64 -41.42
CA ALA A 82 -11.83 -8.66 -42.36
C ALA A 82 -10.68 -7.97 -43.11
N ILE A 83 -10.80 -7.86 -44.43
CA ILE A 83 -9.84 -7.14 -45.27
C ILE A 83 -10.26 -5.67 -45.29
N LEU A 84 -9.41 -4.80 -44.75
CA LEU A 84 -9.62 -3.37 -44.73
C LEU A 84 -8.76 -2.70 -45.78
N GLN A 85 -9.36 -1.77 -46.52
CA GLN A 85 -8.67 -1.00 -47.54
C GLN A 85 -8.88 0.50 -47.30
N ASP A 86 -7.78 1.24 -47.34
CA ASP A 86 -7.75 2.71 -47.36
C ASP A 86 -7.17 3.22 -48.70
N ASP A 87 -6.87 4.51 -48.79
CA ASP A 87 -6.22 5.14 -49.94
C ASP A 87 -4.77 4.68 -50.16
N SER A 88 -4.15 4.07 -49.15
CA SER A 88 -2.72 3.76 -49.10
C SER A 88 -2.39 2.27 -49.27
N GLY A 89 -3.33 1.37 -48.99
CA GLY A 89 -3.11 -0.08 -49.09
C GLY A 89 -4.26 -0.91 -48.51
N ALA A 90 -3.96 -2.20 -48.25
CA ALA A 90 -4.89 -3.12 -47.60
C ALA A 90 -4.21 -3.87 -46.44
N VAL A 91 -4.98 -4.11 -45.37
CA VAL A 91 -4.52 -4.85 -44.18
C VAL A 91 -5.59 -5.85 -43.76
N THR A 92 -5.19 -7.00 -43.22
CA THR A 92 -6.13 -7.98 -42.70
C THR A 92 -6.33 -7.75 -41.20
N ALA A 93 -7.52 -7.30 -40.80
CA ALA A 93 -7.93 -7.20 -39.41
C ALA A 93 -8.37 -8.57 -38.89
N VAL A 94 -7.84 -9.00 -37.74
CA VAL A 94 -8.04 -10.34 -37.16
C VAL A 94 -8.59 -10.24 -35.73
N TRP A 95 -9.70 -10.94 -35.47
CA TRP A 95 -10.32 -11.10 -34.16
C TRP A 95 -10.32 -12.57 -33.74
N PHE A 96 -9.92 -12.83 -32.49
CA PHE A 96 -9.88 -14.17 -31.90
C PHE A 96 -11.08 -14.39 -30.96
N ASN A 97 -11.72 -15.55 -31.07
CA ASN A 97 -12.87 -15.99 -30.25
C ASN A 97 -14.08 -15.03 -30.26
N GLN A 98 -14.30 -14.29 -31.35
CA GLN A 98 -15.43 -13.36 -31.50
C GLN A 98 -16.30 -13.72 -32.73
N PRO A 99 -17.03 -14.85 -32.73
CA PRO A 99 -17.79 -15.32 -33.90
C PRO A 99 -18.99 -14.42 -34.25
N PHE A 100 -19.51 -13.66 -33.29
CA PHE A 100 -20.67 -12.77 -33.49
C PHE A 100 -20.39 -11.62 -34.49
N LEU A 101 -19.12 -11.29 -34.72
CA LEU A 101 -18.71 -10.20 -35.62
C LEU A 101 -19.08 -10.44 -37.08
N ALA A 102 -19.24 -11.70 -37.50
CA ALA A 102 -19.65 -12.04 -38.85
C ALA A 102 -21.03 -11.49 -39.24
N GLY A 103 -21.89 -11.23 -38.25
CA GLY A 103 -23.20 -10.59 -38.47
C GLY A 103 -23.19 -9.06 -38.30
N ILE A 104 -22.10 -8.48 -37.80
CA ILE A 104 -21.99 -7.04 -37.52
C ILE A 104 -21.17 -6.34 -38.60
N ILE A 105 -20.03 -6.92 -38.98
CA ILE A 105 -19.07 -6.37 -39.94
C ILE A 105 -19.32 -7.02 -41.29
N THR A 106 -19.82 -6.25 -42.24
CA THR A 106 -20.12 -6.70 -43.61
C THR A 106 -19.31 -5.94 -44.65
N SER A 107 -19.16 -6.52 -45.83
CA SER A 107 -18.46 -5.89 -46.94
C SER A 107 -19.15 -4.58 -47.35
N GLY A 108 -18.36 -3.55 -47.62
CA GLY A 108 -18.82 -2.20 -47.98
C GLY A 108 -18.98 -1.24 -46.79
N GLN A 109 -18.94 -1.73 -45.55
CA GLN A 109 -18.95 -0.87 -44.37
C GLN A 109 -17.60 -0.18 -44.19
N GLU A 110 -17.63 1.09 -43.81
CA GLU A 110 -16.45 1.79 -43.33
C GLU A 110 -16.27 1.49 -41.84
N ILE A 111 -15.09 1.02 -41.44
CA ILE A 111 -14.81 0.72 -40.05
C ILE A 111 -13.49 1.35 -39.62
N PHE A 112 -13.41 1.65 -38.33
CA PHE A 112 -12.18 2.02 -37.67
C PHE A 112 -11.77 0.88 -36.73
N VAL A 113 -10.50 0.46 -36.80
CA VAL A 113 -9.94 -0.60 -35.97
C VAL A 113 -8.67 -0.14 -35.30
N SER A 114 -8.42 -0.57 -34.07
CA SER A 114 -7.10 -0.42 -33.43
C SER A 114 -6.59 -1.74 -32.90
N GLY A 115 -5.28 -1.95 -33.03
CA GLY A 115 -4.70 -3.26 -32.83
C GLY A 115 -3.19 -3.28 -32.83
N LYS A 116 -2.63 -4.42 -32.42
CA LYS A 116 -1.21 -4.70 -32.59
C LYS A 116 -0.97 -5.23 -34.00
N VAL A 117 0.00 -4.65 -34.69
CA VAL A 117 0.43 -5.07 -36.02
C VAL A 117 1.32 -6.32 -35.89
N LYS A 118 0.94 -7.41 -36.55
CA LYS A 118 1.68 -8.66 -36.66
C LYS A 118 1.92 -9.02 -38.12
N GLY A 119 2.87 -9.92 -38.37
CA GLY A 119 3.20 -10.41 -39.72
C GLY A 119 4.44 -9.76 -40.33
N SER A 120 4.93 -10.33 -41.42
CA SER A 120 6.13 -9.88 -42.14
C SER A 120 5.81 -8.78 -43.15
N PRO A 121 6.80 -8.00 -43.63
CA PRO A 121 6.59 -7.01 -44.69
C PRO A 121 5.91 -7.66 -45.91
N GLY A 122 4.68 -7.23 -46.24
CA GLY A 122 3.86 -7.76 -47.33
C GLY A 122 2.66 -8.62 -46.92
N ALA A 123 2.58 -9.07 -45.66
CA ALA A 123 1.45 -9.81 -45.11
C ALA A 123 1.12 -9.32 -43.70
N LEU A 124 0.90 -8.01 -43.56
CA LEU A 124 0.57 -7.39 -42.28
C LEU A 124 -0.85 -7.77 -41.87
N GLU A 125 -0.98 -8.29 -40.66
CA GLU A 125 -2.24 -8.55 -39.98
C GLU A 125 -2.36 -7.59 -38.79
N LEU A 126 -3.52 -6.97 -38.62
CA LEU A 126 -3.84 -6.17 -37.46
C LEU A 126 -4.64 -7.03 -36.48
N ASN A 127 -4.02 -7.44 -35.38
CA ASN A 127 -4.74 -8.10 -34.30
C ASN A 127 -5.59 -7.06 -33.58
N VAL A 128 -6.89 -7.09 -33.84
CA VAL A 128 -7.82 -6.05 -33.39
C VAL A 128 -8.09 -6.19 -31.90
N SER A 129 -7.82 -5.11 -31.19
CA SER A 129 -8.19 -4.95 -29.78
C SER A 129 -9.54 -4.25 -29.65
N GLU A 130 -9.77 -3.23 -30.48
CA GLU A 130 -10.99 -2.41 -30.45
C GLU A 130 -11.44 -2.11 -31.90
N TYR A 131 -12.75 -2.07 -32.13
CA TYR A 131 -13.32 -1.74 -33.44
C TYR A 131 -14.57 -0.89 -33.32
N GLU A 132 -14.86 -0.13 -34.35
CA GLU A 132 -16.12 0.59 -34.49
C GLU A 132 -16.54 0.67 -35.95
N VAL A 133 -17.81 0.36 -36.21
CA VAL A 133 -18.43 0.55 -37.52
C VAL A 133 -18.88 2.02 -37.62
N LEU A 134 -18.44 2.71 -38.66
CA LEU A 134 -18.75 4.11 -38.88
C LEU A 134 -20.11 4.21 -39.61
N ASP A 135 -21.09 4.79 -38.93
CA ASP A 135 -22.39 5.16 -39.51
C ASP A 135 -22.37 6.66 -39.89
N GLU A 136 -23.21 7.12 -40.82
CA GLU A 136 -23.27 8.55 -41.23
C GLU A 136 -23.51 9.52 -40.05
N SER A 137 -24.15 9.05 -38.97
CA SER A 137 -24.39 9.81 -37.73
C SER A 137 -23.20 9.88 -36.78
N SER A 138 -22.12 9.13 -37.04
CA SER A 138 -20.98 8.96 -36.14
C SER A 138 -19.84 9.98 -36.35
N GLN A 139 -20.01 10.92 -37.27
CA GLN A 139 -18.95 11.81 -37.79
C GLN A 139 -18.56 13.00 -36.90
N GLN A 140 -19.23 13.25 -35.76
CA GLN A 140 -19.01 14.51 -35.01
C GLN A 140 -18.05 14.45 -33.82
N ILE A 141 -17.58 13.25 -33.42
CA ILE A 141 -16.73 13.12 -32.23
C ILE A 141 -15.45 12.34 -32.57
N ASP A 142 -14.31 13.03 -32.50
CA ASP A 142 -13.00 12.49 -32.82
C ASP A 142 -12.46 11.59 -31.71
N VAL A 143 -12.70 11.91 -30.45
CA VAL A 143 -12.20 11.13 -29.31
C VAL A 143 -13.36 10.49 -28.57
N LEU A 144 -13.45 9.16 -28.64
CA LEU A 144 -14.53 8.42 -28.01
C LEU A 144 -14.10 7.70 -26.73
N PRO A 145 -14.89 7.77 -25.66
CA PRO A 145 -14.59 7.02 -24.45
C PRO A 145 -14.78 5.53 -24.67
N ILE A 146 -13.89 4.75 -24.06
CA ILE A 146 -14.01 3.31 -23.91
C ILE A 146 -14.29 3.05 -22.43
N TYR A 147 -15.45 2.49 -22.12
CA TYR A 147 -15.83 2.16 -20.76
C TYR A 147 -15.58 0.69 -20.44
N THR A 148 -15.52 0.36 -19.16
CA THR A 148 -15.65 -1.02 -18.69
C THR A 148 -17.09 -1.49 -18.90
N LEU A 149 -17.26 -2.68 -19.47
CA LEU A 149 -18.56 -3.26 -19.85
C LEU A 149 -18.88 -4.51 -19.03
N THR A 150 -20.17 -4.83 -18.92
CA THR A 150 -20.70 -6.11 -18.45
C THR A 150 -21.41 -6.85 -19.58
N GLU A 151 -21.62 -8.15 -19.41
CA GLU A 151 -22.31 -8.98 -20.40
C GLU A 151 -23.68 -8.40 -20.79
N GLY A 152 -23.87 -8.22 -22.10
CA GLY A 152 -25.10 -7.66 -22.69
C GLY A 152 -25.19 -6.13 -22.70
N LEU A 153 -24.12 -5.40 -22.33
CA LEU A 153 -24.00 -3.95 -22.52
C LEU A 153 -22.93 -3.64 -23.58
N SER A 154 -23.25 -2.80 -24.58
CA SER A 154 -22.31 -2.41 -25.64
C SER A 154 -21.74 -1.01 -25.43
N GLN A 155 -20.55 -0.72 -25.98
CA GLN A 155 -19.97 0.64 -25.97
C GLN A 155 -20.94 1.68 -26.56
N LYS A 156 -21.59 1.37 -27.71
CA LYS A 156 -22.55 2.26 -28.38
C LYS A 156 -23.71 2.63 -27.47
N ALA A 157 -24.30 1.65 -26.77
CA ALA A 157 -25.39 1.88 -25.85
C ALA A 157 -24.96 2.74 -24.65
N LEU A 158 -23.81 2.43 -24.05
CA LEU A 158 -23.30 3.15 -22.89
C LEU A 158 -22.89 4.60 -23.23
N ARG A 159 -22.26 4.82 -24.39
CA ARG A 159 -21.92 6.16 -24.91
C ARG A 159 -23.16 7.03 -25.10
N ALA A 160 -24.21 6.48 -25.72
CA ALA A 160 -25.47 7.19 -25.94
C ALA A 160 -26.16 7.56 -24.61
N ILE A 161 -26.19 6.63 -23.66
CA ILE A 161 -26.71 6.87 -22.31
C ILE A 161 -25.90 7.97 -21.62
N MET A 162 -24.56 7.90 -21.66
CA MET A 162 -23.70 8.90 -21.03
C MET A 162 -23.90 10.29 -21.63
N MET A 163 -23.99 10.39 -22.96
CA MET A 163 -24.22 11.67 -23.62
C MET A 163 -25.54 12.31 -23.16
N ASN A 164 -26.61 11.51 -23.04
CA ASN A 164 -27.89 11.98 -22.53
C ASN A 164 -27.77 12.49 -21.08
N ILE A 165 -27.05 11.77 -20.23
CA ILE A 165 -26.83 12.16 -18.82
C ILE A 165 -26.06 13.47 -18.71
N LEU A 166 -25.00 13.62 -19.51
CA LEU A 166 -24.21 14.85 -19.54
C LEU A 166 -25.04 16.05 -20.00
N SER A 167 -26.02 15.87 -20.89
CA SER A 167 -26.91 16.96 -21.30
C SER A 167 -28.03 17.27 -20.32
N GLU A 168 -28.69 16.24 -19.76
CA GLU A 168 -29.95 16.42 -19.01
C GLU A 168 -29.72 16.57 -17.49
N TYR A 169 -28.72 15.87 -16.94
CA TYR A 169 -28.56 15.74 -15.48
C TYR A 169 -27.35 16.49 -14.93
N LEU A 170 -26.28 16.67 -15.72
CA LEU A 170 -25.08 17.42 -15.30
C LEU A 170 -25.37 18.85 -14.79
N PRO A 171 -26.33 19.62 -15.35
CA PRO A 171 -26.68 20.94 -14.78
C PRO A 171 -27.24 20.89 -13.35
N SER A 172 -27.71 19.72 -12.89
CA SER A 172 -28.19 19.51 -11.51
C SER A 172 -27.09 19.10 -10.53
N TYR A 173 -25.83 19.01 -11.00
CA TYR A 173 -24.68 18.62 -10.21
C TYR A 173 -24.18 19.77 -9.33
N PRO A 174 -23.96 19.54 -8.03
CA PRO A 174 -23.46 20.57 -7.13
C PRO A 174 -22.00 20.91 -7.44
N ASP A 175 -21.69 22.19 -7.69
CA ASP A 175 -20.30 22.65 -7.70
C ASP A 175 -19.87 22.96 -6.26
N ILE A 176 -19.16 22.02 -5.64
CA ILE A 176 -18.74 22.14 -4.24
C ILE A 176 -17.54 23.07 -4.04
N LEU A 177 -16.86 23.47 -5.13
CA LEU A 177 -15.73 24.38 -5.07
C LEU A 177 -16.19 25.81 -5.33
N SER A 178 -15.91 26.71 -4.38
CA SER A 178 -16.22 28.12 -4.52
C SER A 178 -15.42 28.76 -5.67
N LYS A 179 -15.87 29.94 -6.14
CA LYS A 179 -15.18 30.65 -7.23
C LYS A 179 -13.75 31.01 -6.84
N GLU A 180 -13.53 31.39 -5.59
CA GLU A 180 -12.22 31.75 -5.04
C GLU A 180 -11.25 30.57 -5.11
N ILE A 181 -11.70 29.36 -4.77
CA ILE A 181 -10.87 28.14 -4.86
C ILE A 181 -10.57 27.80 -6.32
N LYS A 182 -11.54 27.96 -7.22
CA LYS A 182 -11.32 27.69 -8.64
C LYS A 182 -10.28 28.64 -9.24
N GLU A 183 -10.30 29.91 -8.86
CA GLU A 183 -9.32 30.91 -9.29
C GLU A 183 -7.93 30.67 -8.66
N GLU A 184 -7.85 30.38 -7.35
CA GLU A 184 -6.60 30.13 -6.63
C GLU A 184 -5.82 28.93 -7.22
N TYR A 185 -6.53 27.88 -7.65
CA TYR A 185 -5.92 26.62 -8.09
C TYR A 185 -6.00 26.36 -9.61
N ASP A 186 -6.47 27.34 -10.40
CA ASP A 186 -6.65 27.24 -11.85
C ASP A 186 -7.48 26.00 -12.24
N LEU A 187 -8.69 25.94 -11.70
CA LEU A 187 -9.61 24.81 -11.86
C LEU A 187 -10.80 25.20 -12.76
N CYS A 188 -11.15 24.31 -13.68
CA CYS A 188 -12.30 24.51 -14.56
C CYS A 188 -13.65 24.27 -13.85
N ASP A 189 -14.74 24.73 -14.45
CA ASP A 189 -16.09 24.45 -13.93
C ASP A 189 -16.44 22.95 -14.01
N ILE A 190 -17.35 22.52 -13.13
CA ILE A 190 -17.75 21.12 -13.00
C ILE A 190 -18.36 20.56 -14.29
N GLY A 191 -19.14 21.37 -15.00
CA GLY A 191 -19.72 21.00 -16.30
C GLY A 191 -18.66 20.73 -17.36
N PHE A 192 -17.65 21.62 -17.46
CA PHE A 192 -16.51 21.42 -18.35
C PHE A 192 -15.73 20.17 -17.97
N ALA A 193 -15.57 19.91 -16.67
CA ALA A 193 -14.78 18.80 -16.17
C ALA A 193 -15.41 17.44 -16.51
N PHE A 194 -16.70 17.21 -16.19
CA PHE A 194 -17.35 15.95 -16.55
C PHE A 194 -17.44 15.74 -18.06
N TYR A 195 -17.77 16.81 -18.81
CA TYR A 195 -17.88 16.70 -20.26
C TYR A 195 -16.53 16.28 -20.88
N ASN A 196 -15.43 16.96 -20.54
CA ASN A 196 -14.11 16.64 -21.08
C ASN A 196 -13.43 15.43 -20.44
N LEU A 197 -13.97 14.91 -19.32
CA LEU A 197 -13.59 13.59 -18.83
C LEU A 197 -14.19 12.49 -19.72
N HIS A 198 -15.45 12.59 -20.11
CA HIS A 198 -16.08 11.54 -20.94
C HIS A 198 -15.83 11.73 -22.44
N TYR A 199 -15.94 12.96 -22.93
CA TYR A 199 -15.80 13.35 -24.32
C TYR A 199 -14.80 14.51 -24.44
N PRO A 200 -13.49 14.23 -24.28
CA PRO A 200 -12.47 15.26 -24.35
C PRO A 200 -12.40 15.89 -25.75
N GLN A 201 -12.35 17.22 -25.78
CA GLN A 201 -12.07 17.97 -27.02
C GLN A 201 -10.64 17.74 -27.49
N ASP A 202 -9.69 17.77 -26.55
CA ASP A 202 -8.28 17.49 -26.78
C ASP A 202 -7.60 16.99 -25.49
N GLY A 203 -6.31 16.63 -25.60
CA GLY A 203 -5.54 16.17 -24.44
C GLY A 203 -5.37 17.22 -23.34
N LYS A 204 -5.33 18.52 -23.66
CA LYS A 204 -5.20 19.60 -22.66
C LYS A 204 -6.51 19.78 -21.88
N ALA A 205 -7.64 19.71 -22.57
CA ALA A 205 -8.97 19.77 -21.98
C ALA A 205 -9.20 18.58 -21.05
N TYR A 206 -8.81 17.37 -21.47
CA TYR A 206 -8.80 16.18 -20.61
C TYR A 206 -7.97 16.39 -19.34
N LEU A 207 -6.74 16.91 -19.45
CA LEU A 207 -5.87 17.12 -18.30
C LEU A 207 -6.46 18.14 -17.30
N ARG A 208 -7.07 19.23 -17.80
CA ARG A 208 -7.77 20.21 -16.94
C ARG A 208 -8.98 19.59 -16.24
N ALA A 209 -9.79 18.83 -16.97
CA ALA A 209 -10.94 18.12 -16.43
C ALA A 209 -10.54 17.10 -15.35
N ARG A 210 -9.53 16.27 -15.65
CA ARG A 210 -8.97 15.31 -14.70
C ARG A 210 -8.46 16.01 -13.44
N ARG A 211 -7.72 17.12 -13.58
CA ARG A 211 -7.19 17.88 -12.43
C ARG A 211 -8.31 18.38 -11.51
N ARG A 212 -9.38 18.94 -12.07
CA ARG A 212 -10.55 19.43 -11.33
C ARG A 212 -11.26 18.30 -10.56
N LEU A 213 -11.52 17.17 -11.21
CA LEU A 213 -12.25 16.05 -10.62
C LEU A 213 -11.40 15.23 -9.64
N ALA A 214 -10.11 15.06 -9.93
CA ALA A 214 -9.18 14.42 -9.00
C ALA A 214 -9.06 15.22 -7.70
N LEU A 215 -8.95 16.56 -7.79
CA LEU A 215 -8.91 17.39 -6.60
C LEU A 215 -10.23 17.33 -5.81
N GLU A 216 -11.38 17.37 -6.48
CA GLU A 216 -12.69 17.23 -5.83
C GLU A 216 -12.82 15.89 -5.09
N GLU A 217 -12.44 14.82 -5.77
CA GLU A 217 -12.51 13.46 -5.22
C GLU A 217 -11.59 13.30 -4.00
N LEU A 218 -10.37 13.83 -4.05
CA LEU A 218 -9.46 13.85 -2.91
C LEU A 218 -9.97 14.74 -1.77
N LEU A 219 -10.59 15.88 -2.09
CA LEU A 219 -11.19 16.76 -1.09
C LEU A 219 -12.32 16.05 -0.34
N LEU A 220 -13.28 15.46 -1.06
CA LEU A 220 -14.38 14.71 -0.47
C LEU A 220 -13.88 13.53 0.35
N PHE A 221 -12.85 12.85 -0.12
CA PHE A 221 -12.20 11.77 0.62
C PHE A 221 -11.58 12.28 1.92
N GLN A 222 -10.92 13.43 1.93
CA GLN A 222 -10.40 14.04 3.17
C GLN A 222 -11.52 14.48 4.13
N CYS A 223 -12.68 14.86 3.60
CA CYS A 223 -13.85 15.22 4.41
C CYS A 223 -14.47 14.00 5.09
N SER A 224 -14.59 12.88 4.36
CA SER A 224 -15.14 11.64 4.92
C SER A 224 -14.33 11.15 6.11
N LEU A 225 -13.00 11.21 6.01
CA LEU A 225 -12.09 10.87 7.12
C LEU A 225 -12.30 11.77 8.33
N ARG A 226 -12.51 13.08 8.13
CA ARG A 226 -12.77 14.00 9.23
C ARG A 226 -14.12 13.78 9.90
N LEU A 227 -15.15 13.47 9.12
CA LEU A 227 -16.48 13.12 9.67
C LEU A 227 -16.39 11.85 10.51
N GLU A 228 -15.66 10.84 10.04
CA GLU A 228 -15.42 9.60 10.77
C GLU A 228 -14.66 9.86 12.09
N GLN A 229 -13.62 10.70 12.05
CA GLN A 229 -12.91 11.15 13.26
C GLN A 229 -13.81 11.93 14.21
N ALA A 230 -14.71 12.78 13.71
CA ALA A 230 -15.65 13.54 14.55
C ALA A 230 -16.66 12.63 15.25
N ASN A 231 -17.14 11.59 14.58
CA ASN A 231 -18.04 10.60 15.18
C ASN A 231 -17.32 9.79 16.28
N LEU A 232 -16.06 9.39 16.06
CA LEU A 232 -15.25 8.72 17.08
C LEU A 232 -15.00 9.58 18.33
N ARG A 233 -14.99 10.92 18.21
CA ARG A 233 -14.89 11.82 19.37
C ARG A 233 -16.12 11.79 20.29
N SER A 234 -17.24 11.22 19.83
CA SER A 234 -18.48 11.13 20.62
C SER A 234 -18.65 9.82 21.39
N GLU A 235 -17.78 8.83 21.12
CA GLU A 235 -17.69 7.58 21.87
C GLU A 235 -16.64 7.75 23.00
N GLY A 236 -16.76 7.01 24.11
CA GLY A 236 -15.98 7.22 25.34
C GLY A 236 -14.47 7.43 25.15
N TYR A 237 -13.84 8.17 26.06
CA TYR A 237 -12.43 8.57 25.98
C TYR A 237 -11.72 8.52 27.34
N VAL A 238 -10.40 8.34 27.30
CA VAL A 238 -9.51 8.45 28.46
C VAL A 238 -8.77 9.79 28.39
N VAL A 239 -8.64 10.48 29.53
CA VAL A 239 -7.82 11.70 29.63
C VAL A 239 -6.66 11.47 30.58
N HIS A 240 -5.44 11.51 30.05
CA HIS A 240 -4.21 11.29 30.79
C HIS A 240 -3.70 12.59 31.44
N ARG A 241 -4.11 12.78 32.69
CA ARG A 241 -3.58 13.83 33.57
C ARG A 241 -2.57 13.23 34.53
N GLU A 242 -1.30 13.61 34.38
CA GLU A 242 -0.24 13.19 35.29
C GLU A 242 -0.61 13.51 36.74
N LYS A 243 -0.59 12.47 37.58
CA LYS A 243 -0.75 12.54 39.03
C LYS A 243 0.57 12.36 39.76
N THR A 244 1.61 11.94 39.04
CA THR A 244 2.94 11.60 39.56
C THR A 244 4.02 12.24 38.69
N ASP A 245 5.22 12.39 39.23
CA ASP A 245 6.40 12.93 38.52
C ASP A 245 7.13 11.88 37.66
N LEU A 246 6.49 10.74 37.37
CA LEU A 246 7.09 9.60 36.67
C LEU A 246 7.75 9.99 35.33
N VAL A 247 7.05 10.77 34.50
CA VAL A 247 7.55 11.18 33.17
C VAL A 247 8.77 12.12 33.29
N PRO A 248 8.71 13.22 34.08
CA PRO A 248 9.87 14.06 34.34
C PRO A 248 11.08 13.29 34.90
N GLU A 249 10.88 12.37 35.84
CA GLU A 249 11.97 11.59 36.42
C GLU A 249 12.58 10.62 35.40
N MET A 250 11.74 9.93 34.63
CA MET A 250 12.21 8.99 33.62
C MET A 250 13.04 9.71 32.56
N ARG A 251 12.59 10.89 32.09
CA ARG A 251 13.35 11.73 31.13
C ARG A 251 14.73 12.13 31.67
N LYS A 252 14.85 12.45 32.97
CA LYS A 252 16.14 12.81 33.60
C LYS A 252 17.11 11.63 33.72
N LYS A 253 16.60 10.41 33.89
CA LYS A 253 17.42 9.19 34.04
C LYS A 253 17.77 8.52 32.72
N LEU A 254 17.32 9.06 31.57
CA LEU A 254 17.68 8.49 30.28
C LEU A 254 19.19 8.61 30.03
N PRO A 255 19.85 7.54 29.52
CA PRO A 255 21.29 7.55 29.23
C PRO A 255 21.66 8.33 27.96
N PHE A 256 20.69 8.98 27.32
CA PHE A 256 20.84 9.75 26.08
C PHE A 256 19.80 10.87 26.03
N GLU A 257 20.07 11.88 25.20
CA GLU A 257 19.10 12.93 24.89
C GLU A 257 18.19 12.51 23.74
N LEU A 258 16.91 12.91 23.82
CA LEU A 258 15.97 12.71 22.73
C LEU A 258 16.33 13.63 21.56
N THR A 259 16.22 13.11 20.35
CA THR A 259 16.31 13.93 19.13
C THR A 259 15.18 14.96 19.08
N PRO A 260 15.35 16.09 18.36
CA PRO A 260 14.26 17.02 18.07
C PRO A 260 13.01 16.32 17.49
N ALA A 261 13.19 15.38 16.56
CA ALA A 261 12.08 14.61 16.00
C ALA A 261 11.36 13.74 17.05
N GLN A 262 12.09 13.03 17.91
CA GLN A 262 11.49 12.24 19.00
C GLN A 262 10.74 13.14 19.99
N SER A 263 11.33 14.28 20.38
CA SER A 263 10.71 15.21 21.33
C SER A 263 9.39 15.78 20.79
N ARG A 264 9.39 16.24 19.53
CA ARG A 264 8.18 16.70 18.83
C ARG A 264 7.09 15.63 18.83
N VAL A 265 7.44 14.40 18.49
CA VAL A 265 6.48 13.28 18.42
C VAL A 265 5.93 12.92 19.80
N VAL A 266 6.75 12.95 20.85
CA VAL A 266 6.28 12.71 22.22
C VAL A 266 5.31 13.81 22.63
N ASP A 267 5.58 15.07 22.30
CA ASP A 267 4.68 16.18 22.62
C ASP A 267 3.36 16.10 21.83
N GLU A 268 3.39 15.65 20.57
CA GLU A 268 2.19 15.34 19.78
C GLU A 268 1.35 14.23 20.45
N ILE A 269 1.99 13.15 20.93
CA ILE A 269 1.32 12.05 21.65
C ILE A 269 0.72 12.55 22.96
N TYR A 270 1.46 13.34 23.74
CA TYR A 270 0.98 13.87 25.02
C TYR A 270 -0.17 14.86 24.85
N GLY A 271 -0.15 15.65 23.78
CA GLY A 271 -1.27 16.52 23.40
C GLY A 271 -2.55 15.74 23.15
N ASP A 272 -2.47 14.63 22.41
CA ASP A 272 -3.62 13.77 22.15
C ASP A 272 -4.09 13.04 23.42
N MET A 273 -3.17 12.40 24.16
CA MET A 273 -3.48 11.68 25.41
C MET A 273 -4.10 12.60 26.48
N GLY A 274 -3.80 13.90 26.44
CA GLY A 274 -4.37 14.91 27.35
C GLY A 274 -5.71 15.50 26.87
N SER A 275 -6.18 15.13 25.68
CA SER A 275 -7.38 15.69 25.07
C SER A 275 -8.63 14.85 25.38
N PRO A 276 -9.85 15.44 25.31
CA PRO A 276 -11.10 14.70 25.51
C PRO A 276 -11.50 13.92 24.24
N CYS A 277 -10.56 13.20 23.64
CA CYS A 277 -10.82 12.29 22.54
C CYS A 277 -9.82 11.13 22.56
N ARG A 278 -10.27 9.97 22.09
CA ARG A 278 -9.42 8.79 21.97
C ARG A 278 -8.27 9.06 20.99
N MET A 279 -7.04 8.88 21.43
CA MET A 279 -5.88 8.88 20.56
C MET A 279 -5.90 7.61 19.71
N ASN A 280 -5.84 7.76 18.39
CA ASN A 280 -5.54 6.68 17.46
C ASN A 280 -4.40 7.15 16.55
N ARG A 281 -3.16 6.74 16.85
CA ARG A 281 -1.96 7.31 16.23
C ARG A 281 -1.02 6.26 15.66
N LEU A 282 -0.55 6.47 14.44
CA LEU A 282 0.51 5.73 13.78
C LEU A 282 1.85 6.47 13.99
N LEU A 283 2.73 5.85 14.78
CA LEU A 283 4.12 6.24 14.93
C LEU A 283 4.98 5.55 13.87
N GLN A 284 5.52 6.35 12.98
CA GLN A 284 6.39 5.91 11.91
C GLN A 284 7.81 6.43 12.12
N GLY A 285 8.78 5.59 11.83
CA GLY A 285 10.18 5.96 11.84
C GLY A 285 11.03 4.82 11.32
N ASP A 286 12.24 5.13 10.88
CA ASP A 286 13.15 4.10 10.36
C ASP A 286 13.53 3.07 11.45
N VAL A 287 14.03 1.91 11.05
CA VAL A 287 14.53 0.88 11.97
C VAL A 287 15.63 1.49 12.84
N GLY A 288 15.41 1.53 14.16
CA GLY A 288 16.35 2.12 15.12
C GLY A 288 16.29 3.65 15.24
N SER A 289 15.21 4.29 14.77
CA SER A 289 14.93 5.71 15.03
C SER A 289 14.49 6.01 16.47
N GLY A 290 14.40 5.00 17.33
CA GLY A 290 13.96 5.14 18.73
C GLY A 290 12.42 5.11 18.92
N LYS A 291 11.67 4.40 18.08
CA LYS A 291 10.21 4.22 18.28
C LYS A 291 9.88 3.66 19.68
N THR A 292 10.66 2.70 20.16
CA THR A 292 10.46 2.08 21.49
C THR A 292 10.57 3.08 22.64
N ILE A 293 11.48 4.06 22.58
CA ILE A 293 11.59 5.06 23.67
C ILE A 293 10.39 6.01 23.67
N VAL A 294 9.88 6.37 22.49
CA VAL A 294 8.65 7.17 22.37
C VAL A 294 7.44 6.41 22.94
N ALA A 295 7.30 5.11 22.63
CA ALA A 295 6.27 4.27 23.22
C ALA A 295 6.41 4.12 24.74
N ALA A 296 7.63 3.95 25.25
CA ALA A 296 7.88 3.89 26.71
C ALA A 296 7.48 5.19 27.41
N LEU A 297 7.76 6.36 26.82
CA LEU A 297 7.34 7.67 27.33
C LEU A 297 5.81 7.85 27.31
N ALA A 298 5.11 7.28 26.32
CA ALA A 298 3.65 7.24 26.29
C ALA A 298 3.08 6.31 27.38
N MET A 299 3.67 5.12 27.58
CA MET A 299 3.28 4.21 28.67
C MET A 299 3.50 4.84 30.04
N ALA A 300 4.61 5.55 30.25
CA ALA A 300 4.87 6.29 31.48
C ALA A 300 3.82 7.38 31.74
N ARG A 301 3.34 8.08 30.70
CA ARG A 301 2.25 9.07 30.83
C ARG A 301 0.94 8.41 31.26
N ALA A 302 0.62 7.22 30.71
CA ALA A 302 -0.56 6.45 31.09
C ALA A 302 -0.50 5.98 32.55
N VAL A 303 0.59 5.32 32.93
CA VAL A 303 0.86 4.84 34.29
C VAL A 303 0.88 6.00 35.29
N GLY A 304 1.58 7.09 34.96
CA GLY A 304 1.64 8.28 35.81
C GLY A 304 0.29 8.99 35.98
N SER A 305 -0.70 8.69 35.15
CA SER A 305 -2.08 9.17 35.26
C SER A 305 -3.01 8.22 36.05
N GLY A 306 -2.50 7.06 36.46
CA GLY A 306 -3.21 6.01 37.20
C GLY A 306 -3.95 5.01 36.32
N PHE A 307 -3.47 4.77 35.10
CA PHE A 307 -3.99 3.76 34.18
C PHE A 307 -2.92 2.71 33.87
N GLN A 308 -3.34 1.52 33.49
CA GLN A 308 -2.46 0.47 32.98
C GLN A 308 -2.13 0.73 31.51
N ALA A 309 -1.02 0.16 31.04
CA ALA A 309 -0.64 0.14 29.64
C ALA A 309 -0.35 -1.28 29.14
N ALA A 310 -0.57 -1.51 27.85
CA ALA A 310 -0.26 -2.79 27.21
C ALA A 310 0.61 -2.58 25.98
N MET A 311 1.56 -3.49 25.72
CA MET A 311 2.35 -3.52 24.50
C MET A 311 2.28 -4.89 23.83
N MET A 312 1.77 -4.92 22.60
CA MET A 312 1.66 -6.14 21.80
C MET A 312 2.73 -6.19 20.70
N ALA A 313 3.43 -7.32 20.60
CA ALA A 313 4.46 -7.59 19.60
C ALA A 313 4.16 -8.88 18.81
N PRO A 314 4.60 -9.00 17.54
CA PRO A 314 4.15 -10.07 16.64
C PRO A 314 4.72 -11.45 16.94
N THR A 315 5.83 -11.53 17.67
CA THR A 315 6.50 -12.79 18.01
C THR A 315 6.91 -12.77 19.47
N GLU A 316 7.02 -13.95 20.09
CA GLU A 316 7.42 -14.08 21.50
C GLU A 316 8.81 -13.49 21.75
N ILE A 317 9.74 -13.66 20.80
CA ILE A 317 11.10 -13.10 20.88
C ILE A 317 11.06 -11.56 20.91
N LEU A 318 10.23 -10.93 20.06
CA LEU A 318 10.07 -9.48 20.07
C LEU A 318 9.38 -9.00 21.36
N ALA A 319 8.36 -9.74 21.85
CA ALA A 319 7.70 -9.43 23.11
C ALA A 319 8.67 -9.49 24.29
N GLU A 320 9.50 -10.52 24.36
CA GLU A 320 10.53 -10.68 25.39
C GLU A 320 11.57 -9.56 25.33
N GLN A 321 12.02 -9.18 24.13
CA GLN A 321 12.95 -8.06 23.95
C GLN A 321 12.37 -6.72 24.45
N HIS A 322 11.10 -6.45 24.11
CA HIS A 322 10.41 -5.26 24.58
C HIS A 322 10.23 -5.31 26.09
N TYR A 323 9.83 -6.46 26.65
CA TYR A 323 9.72 -6.68 28.09
C TYR A 323 11.04 -6.36 28.80
N LEU A 324 12.15 -6.97 28.40
CA LEU A 324 13.46 -6.73 29.02
C LEU A 324 13.89 -5.25 28.93
N SER A 325 13.67 -4.63 27.77
CA SER A 325 14.05 -3.22 27.54
C SER A 325 13.20 -2.26 28.36
N ILE A 326 11.89 -2.49 28.42
CA ILE A 326 10.92 -1.70 29.17
C ILE A 326 11.14 -1.91 30.67
N SER A 327 11.25 -3.15 31.14
CA SER A 327 11.55 -3.45 32.54
C SER A 327 12.83 -2.76 33.02
N ALA A 328 13.89 -2.73 32.20
CA ALA A 328 15.12 -2.02 32.54
C ALA A 328 14.93 -0.50 32.65
N LEU A 329 14.11 0.10 31.78
CA LEU A 329 13.79 1.53 31.82
C LEU A 329 12.93 1.91 33.03
N PHE A 330 12.00 1.05 33.43
CA PHE A 330 11.03 1.31 34.50
C PHE A 330 11.48 0.83 35.89
N ALA A 331 12.51 -0.04 35.98
CA ALA A 331 13.05 -0.52 37.25
C ALA A 331 13.36 0.58 38.29
N PRO A 332 13.84 1.80 37.92
CA PRO A 332 14.10 2.87 38.88
C PRO A 332 12.85 3.60 39.42
N HIS A 333 11.63 3.20 39.04
CA HIS A 333 10.41 4.00 39.22
C HIS A 333 9.21 3.27 39.85
N GLU A 334 9.44 2.14 40.54
CA GLU A 334 8.37 1.36 41.22
C GLU A 334 7.21 0.91 40.31
N VAL A 335 7.44 0.83 38.99
CA VAL A 335 6.44 0.38 38.01
C VAL A 335 6.58 -1.12 37.78
N VAL A 336 5.47 -1.85 37.93
CA VAL A 336 5.41 -3.31 37.76
C VAL A 336 5.17 -3.66 36.29
N VAL A 337 6.16 -4.30 35.67
CA VAL A 337 6.09 -4.76 34.28
C VAL A 337 6.00 -6.28 34.25
N ALA A 338 5.02 -6.83 33.53
CA ALA A 338 4.82 -8.26 33.35
C ALA A 338 4.88 -8.69 31.87
N HIS A 339 5.11 -9.98 31.63
CA HIS A 339 5.23 -10.58 30.30
C HIS A 339 4.21 -11.71 30.10
N LEU A 340 3.40 -11.66 29.04
CA LEU A 340 2.41 -12.69 28.72
C LEU A 340 2.46 -13.11 27.25
N THR A 341 2.71 -14.40 27.01
CA THR A 341 2.79 -14.99 25.68
C THR A 341 1.97 -16.28 25.57
N GLY A 342 1.97 -16.89 24.38
CA GLY A 342 1.28 -18.17 24.19
C GLY A 342 2.01 -19.34 24.87
N SER A 343 3.31 -19.21 25.09
CA SER A 343 4.15 -20.20 25.77
C SER A 343 4.23 -20.02 27.30
N THR A 344 3.61 -18.98 27.87
CA THR A 344 3.60 -18.76 29.33
C THR A 344 2.93 -19.94 30.06
N PRO A 345 3.60 -20.57 31.06
CA PRO A 345 3.05 -21.69 31.81
C PRO A 345 1.71 -21.38 32.47
N THR A 346 0.80 -22.35 32.53
CA THR A 346 -0.58 -22.15 33.01
C THR A 346 -0.67 -21.57 34.43
N GLY A 347 0.20 -22.00 35.34
CA GLY A 347 0.23 -21.50 36.72
C GLY A 347 0.64 -20.02 36.79
N GLU A 348 1.71 -19.65 36.08
CA GLU A 348 2.21 -18.28 36.00
C GLU A 348 1.20 -17.36 35.29
N ARG A 349 0.62 -17.84 34.17
CA ARG A 349 -0.43 -17.14 33.45
C ARG A 349 -1.60 -16.78 34.36
N ARG A 350 -2.07 -17.71 35.19
CA ARG A 350 -3.16 -17.45 36.14
C ARG A 350 -2.81 -16.33 37.11
N MET A 351 -1.62 -16.35 37.70
CA MET A 351 -1.16 -15.30 38.62
C MET A 351 -1.09 -13.94 37.93
N ILE A 352 -0.57 -13.88 36.70
CA ILE A 352 -0.50 -12.65 35.91
C ILE A 352 -1.90 -12.09 35.66
N LEU A 353 -2.86 -12.94 35.27
CA LEU A 353 -4.23 -12.49 34.99
C LEU A 353 -4.95 -11.99 36.25
N GLU A 354 -4.77 -12.66 37.40
CA GLU A 354 -5.33 -12.24 38.69
C GLU A 354 -4.74 -10.88 39.12
N ALA A 355 -3.41 -10.72 39.05
CA ALA A 355 -2.73 -9.47 39.39
C ALA A 355 -3.09 -8.32 38.42
N LEU A 356 -3.26 -8.62 37.12
CA LEU A 356 -3.65 -7.65 36.11
C LEU A 356 -5.05 -7.08 36.37
N ALA A 357 -6.00 -7.97 36.70
CA ALA A 357 -7.37 -7.60 37.02
C ALA A 357 -7.47 -6.87 38.36
N ALA A 358 -6.56 -7.13 39.30
CA ALA A 358 -6.45 -6.41 40.57
C ALA A 358 -5.78 -5.04 40.45
N GLY A 359 -5.11 -4.74 39.33
CA GLY A 359 -4.38 -3.50 39.11
C GLY A 359 -2.99 -3.47 39.74
N GLU A 360 -2.42 -4.63 40.07
CA GLU A 360 -1.06 -4.76 40.63
C GLU A 360 0.03 -4.71 39.54
N ILE A 361 -0.35 -4.91 38.28
CA ILE A 361 0.53 -4.82 37.11
C ILE A 361 0.25 -3.51 36.38
N ASP A 362 1.25 -2.64 36.24
CA ASP A 362 1.11 -1.36 35.54
C ASP A 362 1.25 -1.52 34.02
N ILE A 363 2.20 -2.32 33.57
CA ILE A 363 2.52 -2.53 32.15
C ILE A 363 2.54 -4.02 31.82
N LEU A 364 1.76 -4.41 30.81
CA LEU A 364 1.76 -5.78 30.30
C LEU A 364 2.32 -5.84 28.87
N VAL A 365 3.42 -6.57 28.69
CA VAL A 365 4.04 -6.79 27.38
C VAL A 365 3.75 -8.22 26.91
N GLY A 366 3.40 -8.41 25.65
CA GLY A 366 3.02 -9.74 25.18
C GLY A 366 2.79 -9.88 23.69
N THR A 367 2.32 -11.05 23.29
CA THR A 367 1.92 -11.33 21.91
C THR A 367 0.40 -11.21 21.73
N HIS A 368 -0.16 -11.82 20.69
CA HIS A 368 -1.61 -11.96 20.51
C HIS A 368 -2.32 -12.64 21.72
N ALA A 369 -1.59 -13.19 22.69
CA ALA A 369 -2.15 -13.63 23.96
C ALA A 369 -2.91 -12.50 24.70
N LEU A 370 -2.51 -11.24 24.53
CA LEU A 370 -3.11 -10.08 25.20
C LEU A 370 -4.57 -9.80 24.80
N ILE A 371 -4.98 -10.25 23.61
CA ILE A 371 -6.34 -10.01 23.08
C ILE A 371 -7.30 -11.17 23.35
N GLN A 372 -6.86 -12.22 24.03
CA GLN A 372 -7.71 -13.35 24.40
C GLN A 372 -8.79 -12.91 25.40
N GLU A 373 -9.95 -13.56 25.38
CA GLU A 373 -11.12 -13.17 26.18
C GLU A 373 -10.83 -13.08 27.68
N GLU A 374 -10.03 -14.01 28.20
CA GLU A 374 -9.63 -14.13 29.61
C GLU A 374 -8.83 -12.94 30.15
N VAL A 375 -8.18 -12.15 29.28
CA VAL A 375 -7.35 -11.02 29.70
C VAL A 375 -8.24 -9.84 30.03
N SER A 376 -8.28 -9.46 31.31
CA SER A 376 -9.05 -8.31 31.81
C SER A 376 -8.13 -7.36 32.58
N PHE A 377 -8.13 -6.10 32.17
CA PHE A 377 -7.40 -5.02 32.84
C PHE A 377 -8.30 -4.37 33.87
N TRP A 378 -7.75 -3.93 34.99
CA TRP A 378 -8.45 -3.07 35.93
C TRP A 378 -8.86 -1.74 35.25
N ARG A 379 -7.89 -1.04 34.64
CA ARG A 379 -8.09 0.22 33.91
C ARG A 379 -7.03 0.42 32.82
N LEU A 380 -7.24 -0.18 31.65
CA LEU A 380 -6.35 0.06 30.50
C LEU A 380 -6.56 1.47 29.95
N GLY A 381 -5.48 2.26 29.88
CA GLY A 381 -5.50 3.60 29.31
C GLY A 381 -4.79 3.71 27.97
N LEU A 382 -3.76 2.89 27.72
CA LEU A 382 -2.97 2.93 26.48
C LEU A 382 -2.64 1.52 25.98
N ALA A 383 -2.87 1.28 24.69
CA ALA A 383 -2.47 0.08 23.97
C ALA A 383 -1.45 0.42 22.87
N VAL A 384 -0.24 -0.13 22.99
CA VAL A 384 0.84 0.00 22.00
C VAL A 384 0.90 -1.27 21.15
N ILE A 385 0.94 -1.13 19.82
CA ILE A 385 1.04 -2.26 18.88
C ILE A 385 2.30 -2.07 18.02
N ASP A 386 3.25 -3.00 18.09
CA ASP A 386 4.47 -2.96 17.28
C ASP A 386 4.37 -3.83 16.02
N GLU A 387 5.03 -3.40 14.94
CA GLU A 387 5.09 -4.06 13.63
C GLU A 387 3.71 -4.50 13.08
N GLN A 388 2.86 -3.50 12.85
CA GLN A 388 1.46 -3.61 12.44
C GLN A 388 1.17 -4.60 11.30
N HIS A 389 2.08 -4.78 10.33
CA HIS A 389 1.81 -5.48 9.08
C HIS A 389 1.57 -6.99 9.22
N ARG A 390 1.87 -7.59 10.38
CA ARG A 390 1.58 -9.01 10.67
C ARG A 390 0.26 -9.25 11.39
N PHE A 391 -0.38 -8.21 11.91
CA PHE A 391 -1.61 -8.34 12.68
C PHE A 391 -2.83 -8.05 11.80
N GLY A 392 -3.82 -8.94 11.84
CA GLY A 392 -5.08 -8.74 11.13
C GLY A 392 -5.84 -7.54 11.68
N VAL A 393 -6.61 -6.86 10.83
CA VAL A 393 -7.43 -5.68 11.19
C VAL A 393 -8.26 -5.92 12.46
N LYS A 394 -8.85 -7.11 12.61
CA LYS A 394 -9.68 -7.54 13.75
C LYS A 394 -8.93 -7.61 15.09
N GLN A 395 -7.65 -7.98 15.09
CA GLN A 395 -6.86 -8.12 16.31
C GLN A 395 -6.58 -6.75 16.96
N ARG A 396 -6.51 -5.69 16.14
CA ARG A 396 -6.33 -4.31 16.59
C ARG A 396 -7.57 -3.78 17.29
N ALA A 397 -8.74 -4.00 16.69
CA ALA A 397 -10.02 -3.61 17.27
C ALA A 397 -10.21 -4.28 18.65
N LEU A 398 -9.88 -5.57 18.77
CA LEU A 398 -10.00 -6.30 20.03
C LEU A 398 -9.16 -5.68 21.17
N LEU A 399 -7.90 -5.32 20.93
CA LEU A 399 -7.09 -4.66 21.98
C LEU A 399 -7.61 -3.24 22.29
N GLY A 400 -8.09 -2.53 21.26
CA GLY A 400 -8.74 -1.24 21.40
C GLY A 400 -10.10 -1.28 22.09
N LEU A 401 -10.67 -2.47 22.32
CA LEU A 401 -11.91 -2.71 23.05
C LEU A 401 -11.66 -3.33 24.44
N LYS A 402 -10.41 -3.63 24.79
CA LYS A 402 -10.01 -4.16 26.12
C LYS A 402 -9.93 -3.04 27.15
N GLY A 403 -11.07 -2.47 27.51
CA GLY A 403 -11.18 -1.35 28.45
C GLY A 403 -12.23 -0.34 27.99
N ASP A 404 -12.35 0.76 28.71
CA ASP A 404 -13.26 1.86 28.35
C ASP A 404 -12.61 2.77 27.29
N MET A 405 -12.46 2.22 26.08
CA MET A 405 -11.88 2.90 24.91
C MET A 405 -10.47 3.49 25.14
N PRO A 406 -9.46 2.63 25.41
CA PRO A 406 -8.09 3.07 25.58
C PRO A 406 -7.52 3.75 24.33
N ASP A 407 -6.57 4.64 24.57
CA ASP A 407 -5.73 5.25 23.53
C ASP A 407 -4.91 4.16 22.82
N VAL A 408 -4.74 4.31 21.50
CA VAL A 408 -4.04 3.32 20.65
C VAL A 408 -2.86 3.99 19.95
N LEU A 409 -1.67 3.44 20.17
CA LEU A 409 -0.43 3.83 19.51
C LEU A 409 0.09 2.65 18.67
N VAL A 410 0.08 2.79 17.36
CA VAL A 410 0.59 1.77 16.44
C VAL A 410 1.96 2.17 15.94
N MET A 411 2.93 1.26 15.95
CA MET A 411 4.28 1.50 15.47
C MET A 411 4.56 0.69 14.19
N THR A 412 5.25 1.30 13.24
CA THR A 412 5.73 0.60 12.06
C THR A 412 7.16 1.00 11.72
N ALA A 413 7.98 0.01 11.36
CA ALA A 413 9.31 0.25 10.83
C ALA A 413 9.34 0.50 9.33
N THR A 414 8.32 0.05 8.58
CA THR A 414 8.23 0.34 7.14
C THR A 414 7.73 1.75 6.96
N PRO A 415 8.54 2.66 6.40
CA PRO A 415 8.05 4.00 6.15
C PRO A 415 6.96 3.91 5.09
N ILE A 416 5.81 4.51 5.34
CA ILE A 416 4.73 4.69 4.37
C ILE A 416 4.67 6.20 4.10
N PRO A 417 4.56 6.63 2.83
CA PRO A 417 4.35 8.04 2.54
C PRO A 417 3.15 8.56 3.34
N ARG A 418 3.32 9.68 4.06
CA ARG A 418 2.30 10.23 4.97
C ARG A 418 0.93 10.35 4.32
N THR A 419 0.92 10.78 3.06
CA THR A 419 -0.29 10.94 2.24
C THR A 419 -1.02 9.62 2.03
N LEU A 420 -0.30 8.51 1.86
CA LEU A 420 -0.90 7.18 1.78
C LEU A 420 -1.33 6.66 3.14
N ALA A 421 -0.51 6.87 4.18
CA ALA A 421 -0.84 6.40 5.52
C ALA A 421 -2.21 6.96 5.96
N LEU A 422 -2.45 8.26 5.76
CA LEU A 422 -3.73 8.91 6.07
C LEU A 422 -4.91 8.38 5.23
N THR A 423 -4.66 7.91 4.01
CA THR A 423 -5.72 7.36 3.15
C THR A 423 -6.04 5.90 3.46
N VAL A 424 -5.01 5.10 3.71
CA VAL A 424 -5.13 3.65 3.91
C VAL A 424 -5.56 3.33 5.34
N TYR A 425 -5.04 4.09 6.29
CA TYR A 425 -5.31 3.89 7.70
C TYR A 425 -6.38 4.82 8.26
N GLY A 426 -7.00 5.61 7.38
CA GLY A 426 -8.21 6.37 7.66
C GLY A 426 -8.08 7.36 8.82
N ASP A 427 -8.60 6.96 9.98
CA ASP A 427 -8.74 7.75 11.19
C ASP A 427 -7.42 7.94 11.96
N LEU A 428 -6.38 7.19 11.64
CA LEU A 428 -5.06 7.24 12.29
C LEU A 428 -4.32 8.58 12.04
N SER A 429 -4.06 9.32 13.13
CA SER A 429 -3.10 10.44 13.12
C SER A 429 -1.69 9.93 12.89
N VAL A 430 -0.89 10.56 12.02
CA VAL A 430 0.46 10.06 11.69
C VAL A 430 1.54 10.96 12.28
N SER A 431 2.40 10.38 13.12
CA SER A 431 3.66 10.97 13.59
C SER A 431 4.84 10.34 12.86
N ILE A 432 5.81 11.16 12.47
CA ILE A 432 7.02 10.73 11.80
C ILE A 432 8.23 11.12 12.62
N ILE A 433 9.10 10.15 12.92
CA ILE A 433 10.47 10.36 13.38
C ILE A 433 11.37 10.32 12.13
N ASP A 434 11.73 11.51 11.66
CA ASP A 434 12.54 11.78 10.46
C ASP A 434 14.04 11.94 10.76
N GLU A 435 14.44 11.87 12.03
CA GLU A 435 15.83 11.96 12.46
C GLU A 435 16.32 10.65 13.09
N MET A 436 17.58 10.32 12.84
CA MET A 436 18.26 9.19 13.47
C MET A 436 19.01 9.64 14.73
N PRO A 437 19.11 8.79 15.77
CA PRO A 437 19.90 9.10 16.95
C PRO A 437 21.36 9.43 16.60
N PRO A 438 21.99 10.41 17.29
CA PRO A 438 23.37 10.79 17.03
C PRO A 438 24.35 9.63 17.27
N GLY A 439 25.39 9.53 16.43
CA GLY A 439 26.44 8.51 16.53
C GLY A 439 26.25 7.25 15.69
N ARG A 440 25.12 7.10 14.99
CA ARG A 440 24.88 5.98 14.07
C ARG A 440 25.52 6.23 12.70
N LYS A 441 26.33 5.28 12.23
CA LYS A 441 26.91 5.32 10.88
C LYS A 441 25.93 4.77 9.85
N THR A 442 25.86 5.40 8.68
CA THR A 442 25.05 4.90 7.57
C THR A 442 25.59 3.59 7.04
N VAL A 443 24.68 2.67 6.66
CA VAL A 443 25.06 1.39 6.07
C VAL A 443 25.52 1.61 4.64
N ARG A 444 26.74 1.20 4.30
CA ARG A 444 27.23 1.29 2.92
C ARG A 444 26.59 0.18 2.10
N THR A 445 25.66 0.55 1.23
CA THR A 445 24.94 -0.40 0.38
C THR A 445 25.60 -0.47 -1.00
N LYS A 446 25.77 -1.67 -1.55
CA LYS A 446 26.32 -1.87 -2.91
C LYS A 446 25.59 -2.98 -3.64
N PHE A 447 25.22 -2.71 -4.89
CA PHE A 447 24.69 -3.72 -5.80
C PHE A 447 25.83 -4.44 -6.52
N VAL A 448 25.78 -5.78 -6.53
CA VAL A 448 26.80 -6.66 -7.08
C VAL A 448 26.13 -7.71 -7.98
N ARG A 449 26.68 -7.95 -9.18
CA ARG A 449 26.21 -9.01 -10.06
C ARG A 449 26.62 -10.38 -9.53
N ASN A 450 25.90 -11.45 -9.87
CA ASN A 450 26.25 -12.79 -9.36
C ASN A 450 27.67 -13.22 -9.75
N SER A 451 28.16 -12.79 -10.92
CA SER A 451 29.54 -13.06 -11.37
C SER A 451 30.62 -12.54 -10.40
N ASP A 452 30.32 -11.47 -9.66
CA ASP A 452 31.22 -10.86 -8.68
C ASP A 452 30.89 -11.26 -7.23
N GLY A 453 29.94 -12.18 -7.02
CA GLY A 453 29.47 -12.59 -5.69
C GLY A 453 30.59 -13.12 -4.78
N TYR A 454 31.57 -13.83 -5.33
CA TYR A 454 32.73 -14.36 -4.57
C TYR A 454 33.49 -13.25 -3.82
N ARG A 455 33.59 -12.04 -4.40
CA ARG A 455 34.27 -10.89 -3.79
C ARG A 455 33.57 -10.43 -2.51
N VAL A 456 32.24 -10.59 -2.45
CA VAL A 456 31.46 -10.28 -1.25
C VAL A 456 31.78 -11.27 -0.15
N TYR A 457 31.91 -12.57 -0.48
CA TYR A 457 32.27 -13.58 0.50
C TYR A 457 33.70 -13.42 1.03
N ASP A 458 34.66 -13.09 0.17
CA ASP A 458 36.03 -12.76 0.61
C ASP A 458 36.05 -11.52 1.52
N PHE A 459 35.23 -10.52 1.22
CA PHE A 459 35.07 -9.34 2.07
C PHE A 459 34.51 -9.72 3.45
N ILE A 460 33.49 -10.60 3.49
CA ILE A 460 32.91 -11.12 4.73
C ILE A 460 33.97 -11.86 5.54
N ARG A 461 34.71 -12.80 4.92
CA ARG A 461 35.79 -13.56 5.58
C ARG A 461 36.81 -12.63 6.21
N THR A 462 37.29 -11.65 5.46
CA THR A 462 38.28 -10.66 5.92
C THR A 462 37.77 -9.87 7.12
N HIS A 463 36.52 -9.40 7.09
CA HIS A 463 35.93 -8.63 8.19
C HIS A 463 35.67 -9.47 9.45
N ILE A 464 35.31 -10.75 9.29
CA ILE A 464 35.15 -11.66 10.44
C ILE A 464 36.49 -11.84 11.15
N HIS A 465 37.57 -12.08 10.40
CA HIS A 465 38.92 -12.27 10.95
C HIS A 465 39.49 -10.98 11.56
N ASP A 466 39.47 -9.88 10.80
CA ASP A 466 40.16 -8.64 11.19
C ASP A 466 39.38 -7.81 12.23
N HIS A 467 38.04 -7.89 12.22
CA HIS A 467 37.18 -7.00 13.00
C HIS A 467 36.24 -7.74 13.97
N SER A 468 36.40 -9.06 14.11
CA SER A 468 35.50 -9.93 14.89
C SER A 468 34.02 -9.73 14.54
N ALA A 469 33.75 -9.45 13.26
CA ALA A 469 32.40 -9.17 12.77
C ALA A 469 31.55 -10.44 12.66
N GLN A 470 30.24 -10.24 12.50
CA GLN A 470 29.28 -11.27 12.12
C GLN A 470 28.50 -10.84 10.87
N ALA A 471 28.02 -11.80 10.08
CA ALA A 471 27.33 -11.56 8.82
C ALA A 471 26.00 -12.31 8.71
N TYR A 472 25.00 -11.64 8.14
CA TYR A 472 23.76 -12.24 7.68
C TYR A 472 23.82 -12.49 6.17
N ILE A 473 23.39 -13.67 5.73
CA ILE A 473 23.24 -14.02 4.32
C ILE A 473 21.80 -14.49 4.09
N VAL A 474 21.03 -13.72 3.32
CA VAL A 474 19.58 -13.93 3.16
C VAL A 474 19.23 -14.36 1.75
N CYS A 475 18.42 -15.41 1.63
CA CYS A 475 17.86 -15.92 0.38
C CYS A 475 16.36 -15.64 0.29
N PRO A 476 15.82 -15.36 -0.91
CA PRO A 476 14.40 -15.16 -1.10
C PRO A 476 13.62 -16.47 -0.94
N LEU A 477 12.35 -16.34 -0.58
CA LEU A 477 11.35 -17.39 -0.75
C LEU A 477 10.71 -17.22 -2.15
N VAL A 478 10.39 -18.32 -2.82
CA VAL A 478 9.63 -18.38 -4.07
C VAL A 478 8.21 -18.77 -3.71
N GLU A 479 7.27 -17.86 -3.98
CA GLU A 479 5.84 -17.99 -3.63
C GLU A 479 5.17 -19.25 -4.22
N GLU A 480 5.74 -19.87 -5.25
CA GLU A 480 5.17 -21.03 -5.93
C GLU A 480 5.56 -22.39 -5.29
N SER A 481 6.58 -22.47 -4.41
CA SER A 481 7.02 -23.75 -3.81
C SER A 481 7.97 -23.60 -2.62
N GLU A 482 7.45 -23.72 -1.38
CA GLU A 482 8.27 -23.77 -0.15
C GLU A 482 9.35 -24.88 -0.15
N ASN A 483 9.16 -25.94 -0.94
CA ASN A 483 10.16 -27.01 -1.10
C ASN A 483 11.40 -26.54 -1.86
N GLN A 484 11.26 -25.70 -2.89
CA GLN A 484 12.41 -25.22 -3.67
C GLN A 484 13.27 -24.22 -2.89
N ASP A 485 12.63 -23.43 -2.03
CA ASP A 485 13.31 -22.43 -1.20
C ASP A 485 14.21 -23.03 -0.13
N LEU A 486 13.72 -24.11 0.47
CA LEU A 486 14.50 -24.86 1.44
C LEU A 486 15.74 -25.45 0.78
N ILE A 487 15.58 -25.97 -0.45
CA ILE A 487 16.69 -26.51 -1.23
C ILE A 487 17.70 -25.39 -1.53
N ALA A 488 17.26 -24.20 -1.95
CA ALA A 488 18.16 -23.09 -2.23
C ALA A 488 18.97 -22.63 -1.00
N ALA A 489 18.32 -22.45 0.15
CA ALA A 489 18.99 -22.02 1.38
C ALA A 489 19.93 -23.10 1.96
N VAL A 490 19.54 -24.38 1.89
CA VAL A 490 20.38 -25.51 2.30
C VAL A 490 21.58 -25.68 1.35
N THR A 491 21.36 -25.57 0.04
CA THR A 491 22.44 -25.66 -0.96
C THR A 491 23.46 -24.54 -0.75
N LEU A 492 23.00 -23.30 -0.57
CA LEU A 492 23.89 -22.19 -0.29
C LEU A 492 24.61 -22.38 1.06
N TYR A 493 23.92 -22.88 2.09
CA TYR A 493 24.54 -23.19 3.36
C TYR A 493 25.66 -24.22 3.22
N ASP A 494 25.43 -25.30 2.49
CA ASP A 494 26.42 -26.35 2.27
C ASP A 494 27.61 -25.85 1.44
N GLU A 495 27.37 -25.09 0.37
CA GLU A 495 28.42 -24.43 -0.43
C GLU A 495 29.26 -23.48 0.45
N LEU A 496 28.59 -22.60 1.19
CA LEU A 496 29.28 -21.64 2.04
C LEU A 496 30.06 -22.32 3.16
N ARG A 497 29.51 -23.35 3.79
CA ARG A 497 30.17 -24.08 4.87
C ARG A 497 31.37 -24.90 4.38
N ASN A 498 31.25 -25.54 3.23
CA ASN A 498 32.28 -26.49 2.76
C ASN A 498 33.37 -25.79 1.93
N ASP A 499 33.00 -24.84 1.07
CA ASP A 499 33.92 -24.27 0.08
C ASP A 499 34.43 -22.88 0.48
N VAL A 500 33.55 -22.01 0.98
CA VAL A 500 33.83 -20.58 1.15
C VAL A 500 34.23 -20.19 2.57
N PHE A 501 33.68 -20.84 3.58
CA PHE A 501 33.84 -20.51 5.00
C PHE A 501 34.16 -21.77 5.82
N SER A 502 34.98 -22.67 5.28
CA SER A 502 35.38 -23.93 5.93
C SER A 502 36.09 -23.73 7.28
N ASP A 503 36.64 -22.54 7.50
CA ASP A 503 37.31 -22.09 8.72
C ASP A 503 36.40 -21.33 9.71
N ILE A 504 35.13 -21.09 9.37
CA ILE A 504 34.21 -20.22 10.12
C ILE A 504 32.93 -20.97 10.49
N GLN A 505 32.39 -20.73 11.69
CA GLN A 505 31.10 -21.31 12.07
C GLN A 505 29.93 -20.63 11.32
N VAL A 506 29.31 -21.40 10.43
CA VAL A 506 28.10 -21.03 9.68
C VAL A 506 26.87 -21.71 10.29
N GLY A 507 25.81 -20.94 10.52
CA GLY A 507 24.50 -21.42 10.96
C GLY A 507 23.43 -21.26 9.87
N LEU A 508 22.36 -22.06 9.93
CA LEU A 508 21.24 -22.03 8.99
C LEU A 508 19.92 -21.83 9.74
N ILE A 509 19.09 -20.88 9.29
CA ILE A 509 17.72 -20.71 9.77
C ILE A 509 16.73 -20.67 8.60
N HIS A 510 15.73 -21.54 8.63
CA HIS A 510 14.65 -21.54 7.64
C HIS A 510 13.27 -21.78 8.29
N GLY A 511 12.21 -21.56 7.52
CA GLY A 511 10.82 -21.60 8.00
C GLY A 511 10.42 -22.90 8.70
N ARG A 512 10.88 -24.06 8.19
CA ARG A 512 10.55 -25.39 8.73
C ARG A 512 11.24 -25.81 10.03
N LEU A 513 12.25 -25.06 10.50
CA LEU A 513 12.87 -25.38 11.79
C LEU A 513 11.83 -25.20 12.91
N LYS A 514 11.89 -26.08 13.91
CA LYS A 514 11.05 -25.91 15.10
C LYS A 514 11.44 -24.63 15.81
N GLN A 515 10.49 -23.99 16.48
CA GLN A 515 10.70 -22.72 17.16
C GLN A 515 11.89 -22.78 18.14
N ALA A 516 11.99 -23.84 18.94
CA ALA A 516 13.11 -24.09 19.85
C ALA A 516 14.48 -24.20 19.14
N GLU A 517 14.53 -24.75 17.92
CA GLU A 517 15.76 -24.86 17.14
C GLU A 517 16.19 -23.48 16.60
N LYS A 518 15.24 -22.68 16.12
CA LYS A 518 15.50 -21.30 15.69
C LYS A 518 16.06 -20.46 16.84
N GLU A 519 15.44 -20.58 18.02
CA GLU A 519 15.89 -19.90 19.23
C GLU A 519 17.29 -20.32 19.66
N TYR A 520 17.58 -21.62 19.61
CA TYR A 520 18.90 -22.15 19.92
C TYR A 520 19.99 -21.58 18.99
N ILE A 521 19.77 -21.59 17.67
CA ILE A 521 20.74 -21.05 16.71
C ILE A 521 20.90 -19.54 16.87
N MET A 522 19.80 -18.80 17.07
CA MET A 522 19.85 -17.36 17.29
C MET A 522 20.59 -16.98 18.57
N LYS A 523 20.44 -17.77 19.65
CA LYS A 523 21.19 -17.56 20.89
C LYS A 523 22.70 -17.70 20.66
N ARG A 524 23.12 -18.74 19.95
CA ARG A 524 24.53 -18.97 19.58
C ARG A 524 25.08 -17.89 18.66
N PHE A 525 24.27 -17.39 17.74
CA PHE A 525 24.63 -16.25 16.90
C PHE A 525 24.79 -14.98 17.74
N LYS A 526 23.87 -14.67 18.65
CA LYS A 526 23.99 -13.51 19.55
C LYS A 526 25.22 -13.58 20.47
N GLN A 527 25.62 -14.78 20.89
CA GLN A 527 26.82 -15.02 21.70
C GLN A 527 28.13 -14.96 20.89
N GLY A 528 28.04 -14.83 19.56
CA GLY A 528 29.20 -14.74 18.68
C GLY A 528 29.86 -16.09 18.37
N GLU A 529 29.24 -17.21 18.73
CA GLU A 529 29.72 -18.56 18.40
C GLU A 529 29.55 -18.86 16.91
N VAL A 530 28.40 -18.50 16.36
CA VAL A 530 28.13 -18.52 14.91
C VAL A 530 28.51 -17.15 14.34
N LYS A 531 29.39 -17.11 13.34
CA LYS A 531 29.83 -15.85 12.71
C LYS A 531 29.05 -15.50 11.45
N VAL A 532 28.57 -16.50 10.72
CA VAL A 532 27.77 -16.32 9.50
C VAL A 532 26.43 -17.01 9.68
N LEU A 533 25.33 -16.29 9.50
CA LEU A 533 23.98 -16.84 9.55
C LEU A 533 23.34 -16.80 8.18
N VAL A 534 23.11 -17.98 7.59
CA VAL A 534 22.35 -18.15 6.36
C VAL A 534 20.88 -18.30 6.72
N SER A 535 20.01 -17.57 6.04
CA SER A 535 18.58 -17.71 6.26
C SER A 535 17.72 -17.50 5.03
N THR A 536 16.50 -18.03 5.07
CA THR A 536 15.43 -17.50 4.22
C THR A 536 14.90 -16.17 4.79
N THR A 537 13.87 -15.58 4.18
CA THR A 537 13.25 -14.31 4.63
C THR A 537 12.76 -14.31 6.09
N VAL A 538 12.79 -15.45 6.78
CA VAL A 538 12.45 -15.65 8.19
C VAL A 538 13.34 -14.87 9.19
N ILE A 539 14.39 -14.16 8.73
CA ILE A 539 15.09 -13.14 9.57
C ILE A 539 14.21 -11.93 9.93
N GLU A 540 12.92 -11.94 9.61
CA GLU A 540 11.99 -11.00 10.22
C GLU A 540 11.88 -11.11 11.77
N VAL A 541 12.57 -12.05 12.44
CA VAL A 541 12.67 -12.09 13.90
C VAL A 541 13.56 -10.93 14.39
N GLY A 542 13.02 -10.12 15.30
CA GLY A 542 13.53 -8.88 15.90
C GLY A 542 14.94 -8.82 16.48
N VAL A 543 15.81 -9.80 16.27
CA VAL A 543 17.02 -9.96 17.08
C VAL A 543 18.06 -8.89 16.76
N ASP A 544 18.35 -8.06 17.75
CA ASP A 544 19.45 -7.11 17.74
C ASP A 544 20.77 -7.83 18.02
N VAL A 545 21.70 -7.78 17.07
CA VAL A 545 23.06 -8.32 17.21
C VAL A 545 24.05 -7.20 16.86
N PRO A 546 24.60 -6.47 17.85
CA PRO A 546 25.47 -5.31 17.61
C PRO A 546 26.73 -5.61 16.78
N GLU A 547 27.24 -6.84 16.87
CA GLU A 547 28.42 -7.32 16.15
C GLU A 547 28.11 -7.77 14.71
N ALA A 548 26.83 -7.87 14.33
CA ALA A 548 26.42 -8.14 12.96
C ALA A 548 26.53 -6.85 12.12
N THR A 549 27.66 -6.70 11.44
CA THR A 549 28.00 -5.50 10.65
C THR A 549 27.80 -5.70 9.14
N ILE A 550 27.59 -6.93 8.68
CA ILE A 550 27.45 -7.23 7.25
C ILE A 550 26.11 -7.92 6.97
N MET A 551 25.38 -7.38 6.00
CA MET A 551 24.18 -7.98 5.41
C MET A 551 24.47 -8.31 3.94
N ALA A 552 24.23 -9.54 3.52
CA ALA A 552 24.28 -9.94 2.12
C ALA A 552 22.93 -10.55 1.72
N VAL A 553 22.29 -10.00 0.70
CA VAL A 553 21.03 -10.51 0.16
C VAL A 553 21.31 -11.13 -1.20
N VAL A 554 21.15 -12.44 -1.30
CA VAL A 554 21.33 -13.20 -2.54
C VAL A 554 20.03 -13.15 -3.33
N HIS A 555 20.10 -13.10 -4.66
CA HIS A 555 18.93 -12.90 -5.54
C HIS A 555 18.08 -11.69 -5.13
N ALA A 556 18.74 -10.57 -4.84
CA ALA A 556 18.11 -9.37 -4.29
C ALA A 556 16.98 -8.81 -5.19
N GLU A 557 17.02 -9.07 -6.52
CA GLU A 557 16.00 -8.66 -7.47
C GLU A 557 14.59 -9.22 -7.20
N ARG A 558 14.52 -10.33 -6.44
CA ARG A 558 13.27 -11.00 -6.06
C ARG A 558 12.57 -10.34 -4.87
N PHE A 559 13.25 -9.44 -4.16
CA PHE A 559 12.68 -8.75 -3.00
C PHE A 559 12.03 -7.41 -3.40
N GLY A 560 11.04 -7.01 -2.60
CA GLY A 560 10.55 -5.63 -2.61
C GLY A 560 11.53 -4.65 -1.97
N LEU A 561 11.45 -3.36 -2.31
CA LEU A 561 12.32 -2.35 -1.67
C LEU A 561 12.09 -2.27 -0.16
N SER A 562 10.84 -2.41 0.29
CA SER A 562 10.50 -2.41 1.72
C SER A 562 11.17 -3.56 2.48
N GLN A 563 11.17 -4.76 1.91
CA GLN A 563 11.83 -5.94 2.48
C GLN A 563 13.36 -5.75 2.49
N LEU A 564 13.95 -5.27 1.39
CA LEU A 564 15.39 -4.99 1.33
C LEU A 564 15.79 -3.93 2.37
N HIS A 565 14.97 -2.90 2.57
CA HIS A 565 15.20 -1.87 3.59
C HIS A 565 15.14 -2.42 5.01
N GLN A 566 14.15 -3.26 5.32
CA GLN A 566 14.07 -3.94 6.61
C GLN A 566 15.30 -4.84 6.86
N LEU A 567 15.73 -5.60 5.85
CA LEU A 567 16.94 -6.44 5.93
C LEU A 567 18.19 -5.58 6.16
N ARG A 568 18.37 -4.49 5.41
CA ARG A 568 19.46 -3.52 5.64
C ARG A 568 19.45 -2.97 7.07
N GLY A 569 18.27 -2.68 7.61
CA GLY A 569 18.09 -2.17 8.98
C GLY A 569 18.44 -3.17 10.10
N ARG A 570 18.68 -4.44 9.78
CA ARG A 570 19.16 -5.46 10.75
C ARG A 570 20.63 -5.29 11.11
N VAL A 571 21.41 -4.57 10.30
CA VAL A 571 22.82 -4.24 10.57
C VAL A 571 22.99 -2.75 10.87
N GLY A 572 24.15 -2.34 11.37
CA GLY A 572 24.42 -0.93 11.70
C GLY A 572 23.81 -0.46 13.01
N ARG A 573 23.74 -1.36 14.00
CA ARG A 573 23.27 -1.06 15.37
C ARG A 573 24.41 -0.70 16.34
N GLY A 574 25.64 -1.10 16.02
CA GLY A 574 26.85 -0.71 16.77
C GLY A 574 27.55 0.54 16.23
N LYS A 575 28.70 0.88 16.83
CA LYS A 575 29.58 1.99 16.39
C LYS A 575 30.42 1.65 15.15
N LYS A 576 30.52 0.36 14.81
CA LYS A 576 31.29 -0.16 13.67
C LYS A 576 30.59 0.20 12.35
N GLN A 577 31.40 0.46 11.31
CA GLN A 577 30.86 0.65 9.97
C GLN A 577 30.17 -0.64 9.51
N SER A 578 28.95 -0.52 8.99
CA SER A 578 28.18 -1.65 8.48
C SER A 578 28.00 -1.59 6.96
N TYR A 579 27.81 -2.74 6.36
CA TYR A 579 27.77 -2.94 4.91
C TYR A 579 26.55 -3.78 4.52
N CYS A 580 25.92 -3.44 3.40
CA CYS A 580 24.82 -4.19 2.81
C CYS A 580 25.15 -4.50 1.34
N PHE A 581 25.22 -5.77 0.99
CA PHE A 581 25.49 -6.23 -0.37
C PHE A 581 24.23 -6.83 -0.97
N LEU A 582 23.81 -6.31 -2.13
CA LEU A 582 22.68 -6.81 -2.89
C LEU A 582 23.25 -7.61 -4.06
N ILE A 583 23.22 -8.94 -3.97
CA ILE A 583 23.77 -9.84 -4.99
C ILE A 583 22.63 -10.31 -5.88
N GLY A 584 22.74 -10.09 -7.19
CA GLY A 584 21.67 -10.47 -8.11
C GLY A 584 21.91 -10.12 -9.58
N ASP A 585 21.09 -10.69 -10.47
CA ASP A 585 21.09 -10.37 -11.90
C ASP A 585 19.65 -10.08 -12.37
N PRO A 586 19.16 -8.84 -12.24
CA PRO A 586 17.81 -8.48 -12.62
C PRO A 586 17.61 -8.61 -14.14
N HIS A 587 16.60 -9.38 -14.55
CA HIS A 587 16.20 -9.53 -15.96
C HIS A 587 15.18 -8.48 -16.43
N THR A 588 14.59 -7.73 -15.51
CA THR A 588 13.58 -6.68 -15.79
C THR A 588 14.13 -5.29 -15.49
N GLU A 589 13.66 -4.28 -16.23
CA GLU A 589 14.03 -2.88 -15.95
C GLU A 589 13.65 -2.46 -14.52
N ASP A 590 12.46 -2.88 -14.07
CA ASP A 590 11.97 -2.52 -12.74
C ASP A 590 12.79 -3.17 -11.63
N GLY A 591 13.24 -4.41 -11.83
CA GLY A 591 14.16 -5.08 -10.90
C GLY A 591 15.49 -4.34 -10.79
N TYR A 592 16.07 -3.91 -11.91
CA TYR A 592 17.31 -3.13 -11.92
C TYR A 592 17.14 -1.75 -11.27
N LYS A 593 16.05 -1.04 -11.59
CA LYS A 593 15.72 0.26 -10.96
C LYS A 593 15.59 0.13 -9.45
N ARG A 594 14.90 -0.90 -8.94
CA ARG A 594 14.80 -1.17 -7.50
C ARG A 594 16.16 -1.33 -6.82
N LEU A 595 17.03 -2.19 -7.34
CA LEU A 595 18.36 -2.40 -6.74
C LEU A 595 19.22 -1.13 -6.75
N LYS A 596 19.15 -0.34 -7.82
CA LYS A 596 19.86 0.95 -7.91
C LYS A 596 19.34 1.99 -6.94
N ILE A 597 18.03 2.07 -6.76
CA ILE A 597 17.41 2.97 -5.78
C ILE A 597 17.87 2.57 -4.36
N MET A 598 17.83 1.27 -4.03
CA MET A 598 18.30 0.75 -2.75
C MET A 598 19.78 1.03 -2.47
N GLU A 599 20.62 1.02 -3.52
CA GLU A 599 22.05 1.38 -3.42
C GLU A 599 22.28 2.88 -3.16
N ASN A 600 21.47 3.75 -3.79
CA ASN A 600 21.70 5.19 -3.79
C ASN A 600 21.12 5.93 -2.57
N THR A 601 20.03 5.43 -1.97
CA THR A 601 19.41 6.10 -0.81
C THR A 601 19.39 5.22 0.43
N ASN A 602 19.67 5.84 1.57
CA ASN A 602 19.52 5.24 2.89
C ASN A 602 18.19 5.62 3.57
N ASP A 603 17.43 6.55 2.97
CA ASP A 603 16.17 7.01 3.52
C ASP A 603 15.04 6.04 3.20
N GLY A 604 14.52 5.37 4.23
CA GLY A 604 13.40 4.45 4.07
C GLY A 604 12.11 5.09 3.55
N PHE A 605 11.89 6.39 3.76
CA PHE A 605 10.73 7.12 3.22
C PHE A 605 10.85 7.31 1.72
N GLU A 606 12.02 7.68 1.23
CA GLU A 606 12.32 7.78 -0.21
C GLU A 606 12.18 6.42 -0.89
N LEU A 607 12.70 5.35 -0.26
CA LEU A 607 12.55 3.98 -0.75
C LEU A 607 11.08 3.56 -0.86
N ALA A 608 10.26 3.88 0.14
CA ALA A 608 8.84 3.55 0.12
C ALA A 608 8.06 4.29 -0.97
N GLN A 609 8.41 5.56 -1.24
CA GLN A 609 7.84 6.31 -2.36
C GLN A 609 8.19 5.66 -3.70
N HIS A 610 9.46 5.28 -3.89
CA HIS A 610 9.88 4.59 -5.10
C HIS A 610 9.24 3.21 -5.26
N ASP A 611 9.12 2.42 -4.19
CA ASP A 611 8.48 1.09 -4.25
C ASP A 611 7.02 1.20 -4.69
N LEU A 612 6.32 2.18 -4.16
CA LEU A 612 4.95 2.49 -4.51
C LEU A 612 4.80 2.95 -5.97
N MET A 613 5.73 3.77 -6.48
CA MET A 613 5.72 4.19 -7.88
C MET A 613 5.96 3.02 -8.84
N ILE A 614 6.83 2.09 -8.45
CA ILE A 614 7.21 0.92 -9.26
C ILE A 614 6.10 -0.14 -9.27
N ARG A 615 5.51 -0.46 -8.11
CA ARG A 615 4.46 -1.49 -7.97
C ARG A 615 3.05 -0.98 -8.28
N GLY A 616 2.82 0.31 -8.11
CA GLY A 616 1.47 0.89 -8.09
C GLY A 616 0.72 0.58 -6.78
N ALA A 617 -0.20 1.47 -6.38
CA ALA A 617 -0.89 1.39 -5.09
C ALA A 617 -1.77 0.13 -4.89
N GLY A 618 -2.13 -0.58 -5.97
CA GLY A 618 -3.07 -1.71 -5.92
C GLY A 618 -2.46 -3.06 -5.54
N GLU A 619 -1.17 -3.30 -5.84
CA GLU A 619 -0.51 -4.60 -5.60
C GLU A 619 0.19 -4.69 -4.25
N PHE A 620 0.73 -3.57 -3.73
CA PHE A 620 1.54 -3.56 -2.50
C PHE A 620 0.81 -4.09 -1.26
N TRP A 621 -0.53 -4.03 -1.23
CA TRP A 621 -1.32 -4.29 -0.02
C TRP A 621 -2.05 -5.62 0.01
N GLY A 622 -1.90 -6.47 -1.02
CA GLY A 622 -2.22 -7.90 -0.94
C GLY A 622 -3.61 -8.29 -0.43
N VAL A 623 -4.59 -7.40 -0.39
CA VAL A 623 -6.02 -7.65 -0.15
C VAL A 623 -6.73 -6.45 -0.74
N LYS A 624 -7.88 -6.67 -1.39
CA LYS A 624 -8.86 -5.64 -1.77
C LYS A 624 -9.34 -4.85 -0.54
N GLN A 625 -8.50 -4.00 0.05
CA GLN A 625 -8.95 -3.06 1.05
C GLN A 625 -9.75 -1.96 0.33
N HIS A 626 -11.03 -1.91 0.67
CA HIS A 626 -12.05 -1.25 -0.12
C HIS A 626 -11.94 0.28 -0.15
N GLY A 627 -11.15 0.92 0.74
CA GLY A 627 -10.98 2.38 0.78
C GLY A 627 -10.21 2.97 -0.40
N LEU A 628 -9.13 2.30 -0.86
CA LEU A 628 -8.31 2.76 -1.98
C LEU A 628 -9.01 2.61 -3.35
N ASN A 629 -9.91 1.64 -3.48
CA ASN A 629 -10.63 1.32 -4.72
C ASN A 629 -11.82 2.25 -5.02
N GLN A 630 -12.13 3.20 -4.13
CA GLN A 630 -13.25 4.13 -4.32
C GLN A 630 -12.87 5.35 -5.16
N LEU A 631 -11.58 5.69 -5.27
CA LEU A 631 -11.11 6.78 -6.13
C LEU A 631 -11.21 6.36 -7.60
N LYS A 632 -11.98 7.10 -8.39
CA LYS A 632 -12.25 6.84 -9.81
C LYS A 632 -11.34 7.64 -10.75
N VAL A 633 -10.91 8.83 -10.33
CA VAL A 633 -10.10 9.76 -11.14
C VAL A 633 -8.74 10.01 -10.50
N ALA A 634 -8.72 10.25 -9.19
CA ALA A 634 -7.52 10.53 -8.44
C ALA A 634 -6.68 9.27 -8.24
N ASN A 635 -5.37 9.43 -8.32
CA ASN A 635 -4.39 8.41 -7.99
C ASN A 635 -3.47 8.96 -6.91
N LEU A 636 -3.55 8.40 -5.70
CA LEU A 636 -2.83 8.92 -4.53
C LEU A 636 -1.31 8.96 -4.69
N VAL A 637 -0.76 8.09 -5.54
CA VAL A 637 0.67 8.05 -5.84
C VAL A 637 1.05 9.18 -6.79
N LYS A 638 0.31 9.31 -7.90
CA LYS A 638 0.62 10.27 -8.96
C LYS A 638 0.20 11.70 -8.60
N ASP A 639 -0.84 11.86 -7.79
CA ASP A 639 -1.48 13.14 -7.48
C ASP A 639 -1.13 13.65 -6.07
N GLN A 640 0.07 13.33 -5.56
CA GLN A 640 0.51 13.71 -4.21
C GLN A 640 0.38 15.23 -3.94
N LYS A 641 0.74 16.08 -4.91
CA LYS A 641 0.58 17.53 -4.79
C LYS A 641 -0.89 17.96 -4.65
N MET A 642 -1.81 17.28 -5.34
CA MET A 642 -3.25 17.54 -5.20
C MET A 642 -3.76 17.05 -3.84
N MET A 643 -3.22 15.95 -3.32
CA MET A 643 -3.54 15.46 -1.98
C MET A 643 -3.16 16.48 -0.90
N GLU A 644 -1.94 17.02 -0.94
CA GLU A 644 -1.49 18.07 -0.01
C GLU A 644 -2.35 19.33 -0.12
N THR A 645 -2.74 19.70 -1.34
CA THR A 645 -3.65 20.82 -1.59
C THR A 645 -5.03 20.54 -0.96
N SER A 646 -5.59 19.35 -1.16
CA SER A 646 -6.87 18.96 -0.58
C SER A 646 -6.84 19.00 0.96
N GLN A 647 -5.75 18.58 1.59
CA GLN A 647 -5.59 18.66 3.05
C GLN A 647 -5.64 20.11 3.59
N ARG A 648 -5.00 21.05 2.87
CA ARG A 648 -5.06 22.48 3.21
C ARG A 648 -6.48 23.03 3.03
N LEU A 649 -7.14 22.66 1.93
CA LEU A 649 -8.51 23.08 1.64
C LEU A 649 -9.50 22.58 2.69
N VAL A 650 -9.46 21.31 3.10
CA VAL A 650 -10.37 20.81 4.16
C VAL A 650 -10.14 21.55 5.49
N LYS A 651 -8.92 22.02 5.79
CA LYS A 651 -8.69 22.86 7.01
C LYS A 651 -9.35 24.24 6.93
N LYS A 652 -9.40 24.83 5.73
CA LYS A 652 -10.02 26.14 5.49
C LYS A 652 -11.54 26.06 5.36
N LEU A 653 -12.03 24.99 4.75
CA LEU A 653 -13.44 24.80 4.47
C LEU A 653 -14.14 24.25 5.73
N ASN A 654 -15.06 25.04 6.29
CA ASN A 654 -15.92 24.63 7.40
C ASN A 654 -17.08 23.77 6.87
N LEU A 655 -16.74 22.59 6.35
CA LEU A 655 -17.62 21.76 5.53
C LEU A 655 -18.78 21.09 6.28
N LEU A 656 -18.83 21.27 7.60
CA LEU A 656 -19.94 20.83 8.45
C LEU A 656 -21.20 21.71 8.27
N GLU A 657 -21.13 22.83 7.56
CA GLU A 657 -22.29 23.71 7.28
C GLU A 657 -23.13 23.26 6.06
N TYR A 658 -22.70 22.23 5.32
CA TYR A 658 -23.41 21.76 4.13
C TYR A 658 -24.11 20.42 4.38
N ASP A 659 -25.41 20.46 4.70
CA ASP A 659 -26.27 19.26 4.87
C ASP A 659 -26.18 18.26 3.71
N TYR A 660 -25.89 18.75 2.50
CA TYR A 660 -25.82 17.90 1.32
C TYR A 660 -24.47 17.17 1.15
N LEU A 661 -23.41 17.62 1.84
CA LEU A 661 -22.06 17.10 1.65
C LEU A 661 -21.91 15.70 2.25
N GLU A 662 -22.53 15.45 3.40
CA GLU A 662 -22.53 14.12 4.00
C GLU A 662 -23.21 13.11 3.05
N ARG A 663 -24.35 13.49 2.47
CA ARG A 663 -25.05 12.66 1.46
C ARG A 663 -24.19 12.44 0.22
N TYR A 664 -23.50 13.47 -0.28
CA TYR A 664 -22.55 13.33 -1.37
C TYR A 664 -21.46 12.31 -0.99
N ILE A 665 -20.78 12.50 0.13
CA ILE A 665 -19.70 11.64 0.62
C ILE A 665 -20.17 10.19 0.71
N ASN A 666 -21.33 9.94 1.30
CA ASN A 666 -21.88 8.60 1.49
C ASN A 666 -22.20 7.90 0.17
N GLU A 667 -22.71 8.64 -0.83
CA GLU A 667 -22.98 8.11 -2.17
C GLU A 667 -21.68 7.88 -2.97
N LYS A 668 -20.70 8.77 -2.82
CA LYS A 668 -19.41 8.66 -3.51
C LYS A 668 -18.53 7.54 -2.94
N PHE A 669 -18.56 7.36 -1.62
CA PHE A 669 -17.74 6.42 -0.87
C PHE A 669 -18.63 5.41 -0.13
N LYS A 670 -19.53 4.72 -0.87
CA LYS A 670 -20.47 3.74 -0.32
C LYS A 670 -19.75 2.74 0.58
N LYS A 671 -20.18 2.66 1.85
CA LYS A 671 -19.72 1.65 2.81
C LYS A 671 -20.39 0.31 2.47
N ASN A 672 -19.61 -0.74 2.18
CA ASN A 672 -20.17 -2.08 1.99
C ASN A 672 -20.70 -2.62 3.32
N GLN A 673 -22.00 -2.92 3.40
CA GLN A 673 -22.69 -3.46 4.58
C GLN A 673 -22.21 -4.87 5.03
N HIS A 674 -21.31 -5.52 4.29
CA HIS A 674 -20.75 -6.84 4.66
C HIS A 674 -19.49 -6.79 5.50
N ILE A 675 -19.14 -5.61 6.03
CA ILE A 675 -17.95 -5.43 6.86
C ILE A 675 -18.45 -4.95 8.21
N ALA A 676 -18.16 -5.75 9.24
CA ALA A 676 -18.37 -5.35 10.64
C ALA A 676 -17.79 -3.95 10.85
N GLY A 677 -18.53 -3.10 11.57
CA GLY A 677 -18.03 -1.80 12.00
C GLY A 677 -16.64 -1.95 12.64
N ASN A 678 -15.79 -0.97 12.36
CA ASN A 678 -14.37 -0.87 12.70
C ASN A 678 -13.99 -1.41 14.08
#